data_AF-A0A7C6FAM5-F1
#
_entry.id   AF-A0A7C6FAM5-F1
#
_cell.length_a   1.000
_cell.length_b   1.000
_cell.length_c   1.000
_cell.angle_alpha   90.00
_cell.angle_beta   90.00
_cell.angle_gamma   90.00
#
_symmetry.space_group_name_H-M   'P 1'
#
loop_
_entity.id
_entity.type
_entity.pdbx_description
1 polymer ?
#
loop_
_entity_poly.entity_id
_entity_poly.type
_entity_poly.pdbx_seq_one_letter_code
_entity_poly.pdbx_strand_id
1 'polypeptide(L)'
;MVEKKEKPKESSKKNTEKDVKTKKGSNTLNLREHTDEIVRSGNELSRINDRLKEDAEKQVRRLDETIKGLNELAVIIKETASQAESIASSSEEHTSFINEMAASIEQITANMVSLTASINETSSAITETSSSIKSVADNTQEMATSATQVTTSMNEIANSIKHVSTETDSLVTSINETASTIDEMAKSIKSVAENAGNLASVAEETSSSINEMAASIEEVSATSENLASLVEQISASIEQTVHSVQGVAANAERISESASSSASASTQLDRSIRSIANLAKTADEITSRAAKDAQEGASTIEKSIQALLKIKETMKQSSTVIKDMGKRSSEIGSIVNTINLIAERTNLLSLNASIEAARAGEAGRGFAVVAEEIRNLAERAAKATSDIANIIKTFQEVTQEAVTSTNEGFKIAEEGSALAEDAGKSLKKILLGIEDVAQLVNQISSATNEQLTAGQNLVNEANITATQAKQIANATSEQSKAVYGMVQISGQMRKIAQQVSQAMAEQAKASRDIIKAAQNTSNYSASVSRATKEQANGANQLAMVMENMKKSTNLISKAISEQAVAGEQVSREALRLAKLIENISRAMGEQATAANEIDKAVENMKRQADQITKALSEQSRAMKDTSIAIDNITKQIKLITGGNKKQSELTEKISELIPDIRKFFEKDAEIVRDSEKIVSNIIEKAKTLNIIMERSIKLG
;
A
#
# COMPACT_ATOMS: atom_id res chain seq x y z
N MET A 1 79.17 89.22 139.32
CA MET A 1 80.08 89.77 138.30
C MET A 1 79.63 91.21 138.05
N VAL A 2 80.27 92.25 138.61
CA VAL A 2 81.60 92.85 138.36
C VAL A 2 81.62 93.76 137.11
N GLU A 3 82.15 94.99 137.33
CA GLU A 3 82.68 96.07 136.45
C GLU A 3 81.88 97.39 136.14
N LYS A 4 82.52 98.51 136.58
CA LYS A 4 82.71 99.92 136.06
C LYS A 4 81.74 101.13 136.29
N LYS A 5 82.33 102.17 136.97
CA LYS A 5 82.29 103.67 136.85
C LYS A 5 80.95 104.43 137.11
N GLU A 6 80.85 105.63 137.72
CA GLU A 6 81.74 106.75 138.14
C GLU A 6 80.98 107.77 139.07
N LYS A 7 81.68 108.47 140.01
CA LYS A 7 81.62 109.94 140.39
C LYS A 7 80.49 110.61 141.27
N PRO A 8 80.68 111.86 141.84
CA PRO A 8 80.71 112.12 143.32
C PRO A 8 79.98 113.40 143.91
N LYS A 9 80.08 113.61 145.26
CA LYS A 9 80.06 114.87 146.13
C LYS A 9 78.74 115.49 146.73
N GLU A 10 78.70 115.76 148.07
CA GLU A 10 78.68 117.05 148.88
C GLU A 10 77.26 117.65 149.16
N SER A 11 76.86 118.35 150.24
CA SER A 11 77.43 118.75 151.55
C SER A 11 76.33 119.41 152.46
N SER A 12 76.44 119.23 153.79
CA SER A 12 76.35 120.24 154.90
C SER A 12 75.07 121.08 155.13
N LYS A 13 74.75 121.70 156.29
CA LYS A 13 75.26 121.81 157.67
C LYS A 13 74.32 122.78 158.43
N LYS A 14 74.22 122.64 159.77
CA LYS A 14 74.13 123.72 160.80
C LYS A 14 72.94 124.72 160.69
N ASN A 15 72.54 125.49 161.71
CA ASN A 15 73.09 125.84 163.01
C ASN A 15 71.95 126.38 163.91
N THR A 16 72.10 126.22 165.22
CA THR A 16 72.00 127.21 166.32
C THR A 16 71.06 128.41 166.20
N GLU A 17 70.53 129.01 167.25
CA GLU A 17 70.57 128.91 168.73
C GLU A 17 70.16 130.34 169.14
N LYS A 18 69.84 130.51 170.43
CA LYS A 18 70.18 131.72 171.17
C LYS A 18 69.43 133.02 170.78
N ASP A 19 69.16 133.91 171.70
CA ASP A 19 69.33 133.95 173.15
C ASP A 19 68.48 135.13 173.63
N VAL A 20 68.14 135.13 174.92
CA VAL A 20 68.48 136.20 175.89
C VAL A 20 68.07 137.64 175.51
N LYS A 21 67.54 138.44 176.42
CA LYS A 21 67.77 138.51 177.86
C LYS A 21 66.84 139.59 178.39
N THR A 22 66.45 139.46 179.67
CA THR A 22 66.24 140.54 180.65
C THR A 22 65.20 141.63 180.31
N LYS A 23 64.62 142.41 181.21
CA LYS A 23 64.86 142.72 182.63
C LYS A 23 63.54 143.25 183.21
N LYS A 24 63.45 143.16 184.53
CA LYS A 24 62.51 143.75 185.50
C LYS A 24 61.88 145.11 185.14
N GLY A 25 60.59 145.28 185.48
CA GLY A 25 60.04 146.55 185.97
C GLY A 25 58.56 146.84 185.61
N SER A 26 57.76 147.20 186.62
CA SER A 26 56.40 147.80 186.58
C SER A 26 55.19 146.87 186.40
N ASN A 27 54.28 146.90 187.39
CA ASN A 27 53.33 145.82 187.71
C ASN A 27 51.86 146.05 187.31
N THR A 28 51.47 147.16 186.68
CA THR A 28 50.03 147.46 186.46
C THR A 28 49.56 147.57 185.02
N LEU A 29 50.41 147.33 184.00
CA LEU A 29 50.03 147.50 182.58
C LEU A 29 49.84 146.21 181.73
N ASN A 30 50.25 145.02 182.19
CA ASN A 30 50.57 143.88 181.30
C ASN A 30 49.42 142.89 180.99
N LEU A 31 48.44 142.77 181.88
CA LEU A 31 47.39 141.75 181.75
C LEU A 31 46.43 142.00 180.57
N ARG A 32 46.39 143.22 180.04
CA ARG A 32 45.49 143.56 178.93
C ARG A 32 45.97 143.03 177.59
N GLU A 33 47.28 142.86 177.42
CA GLU A 33 47.87 142.47 176.12
C GLU A 33 47.77 140.96 175.85
N HIS A 34 47.96 140.14 176.89
CA HIS A 34 47.88 138.67 176.77
C HIS A 34 46.49 138.16 176.39
N THR A 35 45.46 138.88 176.81
CA THR A 35 44.08 138.45 176.56
C THR A 35 43.70 138.67 175.09
N ASP A 36 44.19 139.74 174.47
CA ASP A 36 43.97 140.02 173.05
C ASP A 36 44.76 139.05 172.13
N GLU A 37 45.93 138.58 172.57
CA GLU A 37 46.73 137.58 171.83
C GLU A 37 46.04 136.23 171.72
N ILE A 38 45.44 135.75 172.81
CA ILE A 38 44.76 134.44 172.83
C ILE A 38 43.58 134.43 171.84
N VAL A 39 42.81 135.51 171.77
CA VAL A 39 41.67 135.61 170.83
C VAL A 39 42.15 135.61 169.37
N ARG A 40 43.31 136.23 169.09
CA ARG A 40 43.87 136.27 167.74
C ARG A 40 44.37 134.90 167.28
N SER A 41 45.13 134.20 168.12
CA SER A 41 45.61 132.83 167.83
C SER A 41 44.47 131.83 167.67
N GLY A 42 43.39 131.96 168.45
CA GLY A 42 42.21 131.12 168.29
C GLY A 42 41.53 131.29 166.93
N ASN A 43 41.44 132.52 166.41
CA ASN A 43 40.87 132.77 165.09
C ASN A 43 41.75 132.25 163.94
N GLU A 44 43.07 132.21 164.10
CA GLU A 44 43.98 131.62 163.10
C GLU A 44 43.82 130.09 163.02
N LEU A 45 43.74 129.41 164.17
CA LEU A 45 43.52 127.97 164.21
C LEU A 45 42.20 127.56 163.53
N SER A 46 41.14 128.35 163.69
CA SER A 46 39.86 128.09 163.01
C SER A 46 39.98 128.13 161.47
N ARG A 47 40.79 129.05 160.92
CA ARG A 47 41.00 129.14 159.46
C ARG A 47 41.80 127.95 158.89
N ILE A 48 42.74 127.40 159.65
CA ILE A 48 43.50 126.22 159.23
C ILE A 48 42.58 124.99 159.18
N ASN A 49 41.66 124.87 160.15
CA ASN A 49 40.75 123.73 160.23
C ASN A 49 39.76 123.69 159.04
N ASP A 50 39.22 124.84 158.63
CA ASP A 50 38.31 124.91 157.48
C ASP A 50 38.99 124.49 156.15
N ARG A 51 40.28 124.81 155.97
CA ARG A 51 41.03 124.41 154.77
C ARG A 51 41.30 122.91 154.68
N LEU A 52 41.64 122.28 155.80
CA LEU A 52 41.91 120.84 155.87
C LEU A 52 40.66 120.00 155.54
N LYS A 53 39.48 120.49 155.90
CA LYS A 53 38.20 119.84 155.58
C LYS A 53 37.87 119.86 154.08
N GLU A 54 38.17 120.96 153.40
CA GLU A 54 37.86 121.11 151.97
C GLU A 54 38.73 120.21 151.08
N ASP A 55 39.98 119.93 151.48
CA ASP A 55 40.88 119.05 150.71
C ASP A 55 40.52 117.56 150.84
N ALA A 56 40.11 117.10 152.04
CA ALA A 56 39.71 115.71 152.25
C ALA A 56 38.45 115.33 151.45
N GLU A 57 37.47 116.23 151.33
CA GLU A 57 36.23 115.97 150.57
C GLU A 57 36.43 115.91 149.05
N LYS A 58 37.48 116.55 148.50
CA LYS A 58 37.81 116.51 147.05
C LYS A 58 38.47 115.20 146.60
N GLN A 59 39.28 114.57 147.46
CA GLN A 59 39.99 113.33 147.10
C GLN A 59 39.06 112.12 146.98
N VAL A 60 38.02 112.03 147.81
CA VAL A 60 37.06 110.91 147.79
C VAL A 60 36.22 110.89 146.49
N ARG A 61 35.80 112.05 145.96
CA ARG A 61 34.97 112.12 144.74
C ARG A 61 35.70 111.66 143.46
N ARG A 62 37.00 111.91 143.35
CA ARG A 62 37.80 111.49 142.18
C ARG A 62 37.98 109.97 142.08
N LEU A 63 37.92 109.26 143.20
CA LEU A 63 38.05 107.81 143.22
C LEU A 63 36.80 107.11 142.67
N ASP A 64 35.60 107.61 142.98
CA ASP A 64 34.33 107.02 142.55
C ASP A 64 34.10 107.13 141.01
N GLU A 65 34.64 108.16 140.34
CA GLU A 65 34.58 108.28 138.87
C GLU A 65 35.44 107.22 138.14
N THR A 66 36.57 106.81 138.73
CA THR A 66 37.51 105.88 138.10
C THR A 66 36.97 104.43 138.09
N ILE A 67 36.21 104.05 139.12
CA ILE A 67 35.59 102.73 139.23
C ILE A 67 34.53 102.52 138.13
N LYS A 68 33.77 103.58 137.80
CA LYS A 68 32.68 103.50 136.84
C LYS A 68 33.18 103.20 135.42
N GLY A 69 34.30 103.81 135.01
CA GLY A 69 34.88 103.59 133.68
C GLY A 69 35.50 102.20 133.46
N LEU A 70 35.95 101.53 134.52
CA LEU A 70 36.54 100.19 134.41
C LEU A 70 35.49 99.09 134.14
N ASN A 71 34.28 99.24 134.68
CA ASN A 71 33.21 98.27 134.48
C ASN A 71 32.65 98.31 133.05
N GLU A 72 32.61 99.46 132.37
CA GLU A 72 32.16 99.55 130.97
C GLU A 72 33.15 98.89 130.00
N LEU A 73 34.46 98.98 130.26
CA LEU A 73 35.49 98.41 129.39
C LEU A 73 35.43 96.87 129.35
N ALA A 74 35.11 96.22 130.47
CA ALA A 74 35.04 94.76 130.59
C ALA A 74 33.90 94.14 129.77
N VAL A 75 32.77 94.86 129.60
CA VAL A 75 31.61 94.37 128.84
C VAL A 75 31.91 94.33 127.34
N ILE A 76 32.55 95.39 126.81
CA ILE A 76 32.84 95.53 125.37
C ILE A 76 33.78 94.42 124.87
N ILE A 77 34.80 94.08 125.66
CA ILE A 77 35.80 93.06 125.30
C ILE A 77 35.16 91.66 125.16
N LYS A 78 34.14 91.37 125.96
CA LYS A 78 33.45 90.07 125.94
C LYS A 78 32.57 89.91 124.70
N GLU A 79 31.97 91.01 124.23
CA GLU A 79 31.10 91.02 123.05
C GLU A 79 31.90 90.84 121.74
N THR A 80 33.09 91.44 121.66
CA THR A 80 33.95 91.33 120.46
C THR A 80 34.59 89.94 120.30
N ALA A 81 34.80 89.19 121.40
CA ALA A 81 35.31 87.82 121.34
C ALA A 81 34.28 86.83 120.77
N SER A 82 33.00 86.99 121.13
CA SER A 82 31.89 86.16 120.64
C SER A 82 31.70 86.27 119.12
N GLN A 83 31.78 87.49 118.56
CA GLN A 83 31.65 87.71 117.12
C GLN A 83 32.79 87.10 116.29
N ALA A 84 34.02 87.10 116.81
CA ALA A 84 35.15 86.49 116.10
C ALA A 84 35.00 84.97 115.97
N GLU A 85 34.42 84.30 116.97
CA GLU A 85 34.24 82.85 116.98
C GLU A 85 33.13 82.41 115.99
N SER A 86 32.07 83.20 115.84
CA SER A 86 31.00 82.93 114.86
C SER A 86 31.46 83.03 113.40
N ILE A 87 32.34 83.98 113.06
CA ILE A 87 32.84 84.14 111.69
C ILE A 87 33.84 83.03 111.32
N ALA A 88 34.62 82.52 112.28
CA ALA A 88 35.53 81.40 112.04
C ALA A 88 34.78 80.12 111.60
N SER A 89 33.66 79.82 112.28
CA SER A 89 32.80 78.67 111.96
C SER A 89 32.20 78.76 110.55
N SER A 90 31.68 79.92 110.17
CA SER A 90 31.11 80.13 108.82
C SER A 90 32.16 79.99 107.71
N SER A 91 33.41 80.37 107.98
CA SER A 91 34.51 80.25 106.99
C SER A 91 34.89 78.79 106.69
N GLU A 92 34.82 77.89 107.67
CA GLU A 92 35.08 76.45 107.46
C GLU A 92 33.97 75.80 106.62
N GLU A 93 32.72 76.19 106.84
CA GLU A 93 31.55 75.66 106.12
C GLU A 93 31.57 76.00 104.62
N HIS A 94 31.92 77.25 104.27
CA HIS A 94 32.02 77.67 102.87
C HIS A 94 33.16 76.97 102.11
N THR A 95 34.23 76.58 102.79
CA THR A 95 35.35 75.84 102.17
C THR A 95 34.92 74.44 101.75
N SER A 96 34.10 73.77 102.57
CA SER A 96 33.52 72.47 102.24
C SER A 96 32.61 72.54 101.01
N PHE A 97 31.74 73.55 100.95
CA PHE A 97 30.80 73.75 99.84
C PHE A 97 31.51 73.97 98.49
N ILE A 98 32.65 74.68 98.52
CA ILE A 98 33.45 74.92 97.30
C ILE A 98 34.03 73.63 96.73
N ASN A 99 34.53 72.75 97.60
CA ASN A 99 35.10 71.47 97.16
C ASN A 99 34.04 70.52 96.57
N GLU A 100 32.85 70.47 97.16
CA GLU A 100 31.74 69.64 96.68
C GLU A 100 31.23 70.10 95.30
N MET A 101 31.17 71.42 95.10
CA MET A 101 30.70 72.01 93.87
C MET A 101 31.74 71.94 92.75
N ALA A 102 33.05 71.90 93.07
CA ALA A 102 34.10 71.57 92.10
C ALA A 102 33.99 70.12 91.59
N ALA A 103 33.70 69.16 92.48
CA ALA A 103 33.49 67.75 92.10
C ALA A 103 32.24 67.57 91.22
N SER A 104 31.16 68.30 91.50
CA SER A 104 29.94 68.28 90.66
C SER A 104 30.20 68.81 89.24
N ILE A 105 31.02 69.85 89.07
CA ILE A 105 31.36 70.40 87.75
C ILE A 105 32.17 69.38 86.92
N GLU A 106 33.10 68.66 87.53
CA GLU A 106 33.83 67.57 86.85
C GLU A 106 32.89 66.45 86.39
N GLN A 107 31.94 66.03 87.22
CA GLN A 107 30.98 64.97 86.88
C GLN A 107 30.04 65.37 85.73
N ILE A 108 29.52 66.60 85.74
CA ILE A 108 28.65 67.08 84.64
C ILE A 108 29.46 67.17 83.34
N THR A 109 30.72 67.61 83.41
CA THR A 109 31.61 67.68 82.23
C THR A 109 31.85 66.29 81.63
N ALA A 110 32.07 65.27 82.45
CA ALA A 110 32.20 63.88 81.98
C ALA A 110 30.92 63.35 81.32
N ASN A 111 29.74 63.69 81.87
CA ASN A 111 28.46 63.33 81.26
C ASN A 111 28.22 64.00 79.90
N MET A 112 28.67 65.25 79.71
CA MET A 112 28.56 65.95 78.43
C MET A 112 29.40 65.33 77.32
N VAL A 113 30.59 64.79 77.66
CA VAL A 113 31.42 64.03 76.72
C VAL A 113 30.68 62.75 76.28
N SER A 114 30.05 62.05 77.22
CA SER A 114 29.24 60.85 76.92
C SER A 114 28.02 61.17 76.04
N LEU A 115 27.28 62.24 76.36
CA LEU A 115 26.12 62.68 75.56
C LEU A 115 26.52 63.04 74.11
N THR A 116 27.66 63.69 73.92
CA THR A 116 28.18 64.05 72.60
C THR A 116 28.55 62.80 71.78
N ALA A 117 29.08 61.76 72.42
CA ALA A 117 29.35 60.48 71.77
C ALA A 117 28.05 59.80 71.29
N SER A 118 27.02 59.71 72.13
CA SER A 118 25.72 59.12 71.75
C SER A 118 24.99 59.88 70.64
N ILE A 119 25.13 61.22 70.58
CA ILE A 119 24.57 62.04 69.50
C ILE A 119 25.23 61.69 68.15
N ASN A 120 26.55 61.53 68.11
CA ASN A 120 27.27 61.16 66.88
C ASN A 120 26.94 59.73 66.41
N GLU A 121 26.73 58.80 67.35
CA GLU A 121 26.31 57.42 67.05
C GLU A 121 24.88 57.40 66.44
N THR A 122 23.96 58.19 67.00
CA THR A 122 22.59 58.34 66.47
C THR A 122 22.57 58.97 65.07
N SER A 123 23.43 59.97 64.81
CA SER A 123 23.59 60.58 63.49
C SER A 123 24.06 59.58 62.43
N SER A 124 25.02 58.71 62.80
CA SER A 124 25.55 57.67 61.91
C SER A 124 24.47 56.63 61.58
N ALA A 125 23.71 56.19 62.59
CA ALA A 125 22.60 55.24 62.41
C ALA A 125 21.47 55.79 61.52
N ILE A 126 21.14 57.08 61.63
CA ILE A 126 20.14 57.73 60.76
C ILE A 126 20.62 57.81 59.31
N THR A 127 21.91 58.11 59.10
CA THR A 127 22.51 58.13 57.76
C THR A 127 22.45 56.74 57.10
N GLU A 128 22.76 55.68 57.84
CA GLU A 128 22.66 54.30 57.38
C GLU A 128 21.21 53.86 57.10
N THR A 129 20.28 54.27 57.95
CA THR A 129 18.84 54.01 57.76
C THR A 129 18.31 54.71 56.51
N SER A 130 18.71 55.96 56.26
CA SER A 130 18.33 56.71 55.06
C SER A 130 18.84 56.04 53.77
N SER A 131 20.08 55.54 53.78
CA SER A 131 20.65 54.76 52.67
C SER A 131 19.89 53.45 52.43
N SER A 132 19.51 52.76 53.52
CA SER A 132 18.74 51.51 53.43
C SER A 132 17.33 51.73 52.88
N ILE A 133 16.63 52.79 53.30
CA ILE A 133 15.32 53.18 52.75
C ILE A 133 15.42 53.45 51.25
N LYS A 134 16.46 54.15 50.81
CA LYS A 134 16.70 54.41 49.38
C LYS A 134 16.93 53.10 48.60
N SER A 135 17.75 52.19 49.12
CA SER A 135 17.99 50.90 48.47
C SER A 135 16.73 50.03 48.37
N VAL A 136 15.86 50.02 49.40
CA VAL A 136 14.57 49.32 49.34
C VAL A 136 13.64 49.96 48.32
N ALA A 137 13.61 51.30 48.22
CA ALA A 137 12.82 52.00 47.21
C ALA A 137 13.29 51.68 45.77
N ASP A 138 14.59 51.67 45.52
CA ASP A 138 15.18 51.32 44.22
C ASP A 138 14.85 49.85 43.84
N ASN A 139 15.02 48.91 44.77
CA ASN A 139 14.65 47.50 44.56
C ASN A 139 13.13 47.33 44.30
N THR A 140 12.30 48.12 44.99
CA THR A 140 10.83 48.09 44.78
C THR A 140 10.47 48.58 43.37
N GLN A 141 11.20 49.56 42.84
CA GLN A 141 11.03 50.04 41.47
C GLN A 141 11.46 48.98 40.44
N GLU A 142 12.59 48.31 40.65
CA GLU A 142 13.03 47.19 39.79
C GLU A 142 12.02 46.03 39.80
N MET A 143 11.47 45.71 40.98
CA MET A 143 10.41 44.72 41.12
C MET A 143 9.13 45.13 40.35
N ALA A 144 8.79 46.42 40.31
CA ALA A 144 7.63 46.93 39.54
C ALA A 144 7.81 46.71 38.03
N THR A 145 9.01 47.01 37.52
CA THR A 145 9.38 46.77 36.12
C THR A 145 9.39 45.27 35.80
N SER A 146 9.90 44.44 36.72
CA SER A 146 9.89 42.98 36.55
C SER A 146 8.47 42.41 36.55
N ALA A 147 7.59 42.87 37.45
CA ALA A 147 6.20 42.42 37.51
C ALA A 147 5.42 42.76 36.23
N THR A 148 5.61 43.98 35.69
CA THR A 148 4.99 44.38 34.41
C THR A 148 5.52 43.58 33.23
N GLN A 149 6.82 43.28 33.18
CA GLN A 149 7.42 42.41 32.16
C GLN A 149 6.86 40.98 32.22
N VAL A 150 6.66 40.42 33.42
CA VAL A 150 6.03 39.11 33.60
C VAL A 150 4.59 39.12 33.08
N THR A 151 3.79 40.15 33.39
CA THR A 151 2.41 40.26 32.87
C THR A 151 2.38 40.31 31.34
N THR A 152 3.25 41.09 30.70
CA THR A 152 3.34 41.14 29.22
C THR A 152 3.73 39.79 28.64
N SER A 153 4.74 39.12 29.22
CA SER A 153 5.20 37.80 28.77
C SER A 153 4.08 36.74 28.90
N MET A 154 3.27 36.80 29.96
CA MET A 154 2.13 35.89 30.12
C MET A 154 1.02 36.13 29.08
N ASN A 155 0.79 37.37 28.65
CA ASN A 155 -0.15 37.65 27.56
C ASN A 155 0.34 37.08 26.22
N GLU A 156 1.64 37.17 25.93
CA GLU A 156 2.23 36.55 24.73
C GLU A 156 2.16 35.02 24.78
N ILE A 157 2.40 34.41 25.95
CA ILE A 157 2.23 32.97 26.17
C ILE A 157 0.76 32.56 25.98
N ALA A 158 -0.20 33.31 26.51
CA ALA A 158 -1.62 33.01 26.34
C ALA A 158 -2.05 33.04 24.85
N ASN A 159 -1.56 34.00 24.07
CA ASN A 159 -1.78 34.04 22.63
C ASN A 159 -1.13 32.86 21.90
N SER A 160 0.09 32.48 22.29
CA SER A 160 0.80 31.33 21.74
C SER A 160 0.05 30.02 22.03
N ILE A 161 -0.41 29.81 23.27
CA ILE A 161 -1.23 28.66 23.68
C ILE A 161 -2.51 28.58 22.84
N LYS A 162 -3.19 29.72 22.60
CA LYS A 162 -4.37 29.77 21.75
C LYS A 162 -4.06 29.38 20.30
N HIS A 163 -2.94 29.83 19.76
CA HIS A 163 -2.53 29.49 18.39
C HIS A 163 -2.20 27.99 18.26
N VAL A 164 -1.39 27.45 19.16
CA VAL A 164 -1.03 26.02 19.19
C VAL A 164 -2.27 25.15 19.42
N SER A 165 -3.24 25.58 20.24
CA SER A 165 -4.52 24.88 20.38
C SER A 165 -5.26 24.77 19.04
N THR A 166 -5.33 25.86 18.29
CA THR A 166 -6.05 25.90 17.00
C THR A 166 -5.34 25.01 15.96
N GLU A 167 -4.01 25.03 15.92
CA GLU A 167 -3.23 24.13 15.06
C GLU A 167 -3.40 22.66 15.46
N THR A 168 -3.49 22.37 16.76
CA THR A 168 -3.73 21.02 17.28
C THR A 168 -5.09 20.48 16.82
N ASP A 169 -6.14 21.30 16.84
CA ASP A 169 -7.47 20.93 16.34
C ASP A 169 -7.46 20.66 14.82
N SER A 170 -6.75 21.50 14.06
CA SER A 170 -6.55 21.26 12.63
C SER A 170 -5.80 19.95 12.38
N LEU A 171 -4.77 19.66 13.18
CA LEU A 171 -3.99 18.42 13.08
C LEU A 171 -4.85 17.18 13.39
N VAL A 172 -5.76 17.24 14.37
CA VAL A 172 -6.72 16.16 14.63
C VAL A 172 -7.59 15.88 13.40
N THR A 173 -8.05 16.93 12.74
CA THR A 173 -8.89 16.82 11.54
C THR A 173 -8.12 16.15 10.39
N SER A 174 -6.90 16.62 10.11
CA SER A 174 -6.03 16.03 9.09
C SER A 174 -5.64 14.58 9.41
N ILE A 175 -5.44 14.24 10.69
CA ILE A 175 -5.18 12.85 11.11
C ILE A 175 -6.38 11.96 10.80
N ASN A 176 -7.61 12.40 11.09
CA ASN A 176 -8.82 11.60 10.81
C ASN A 176 -9.06 11.44 9.30
N GLU A 177 -8.86 12.49 8.51
CA GLU A 177 -8.95 12.41 7.04
C GLU A 177 -7.91 11.43 6.47
N THR A 178 -6.65 11.54 6.90
CA THR A 178 -5.58 10.65 6.45
C THR A 178 -5.86 9.20 6.84
N ALA A 179 -6.34 8.95 8.07
CA ALA A 179 -6.74 7.62 8.51
C ALA A 179 -7.87 7.02 7.64
N SER A 180 -8.87 7.83 7.28
CA SER A 180 -9.94 7.41 6.36
C SER A 180 -9.39 7.05 4.98
N THR A 181 -8.48 7.86 4.42
CA THR A 181 -7.85 7.56 3.12
C THR A 181 -7.01 6.28 3.15
N ILE A 182 -6.37 5.96 4.28
CA ILE A 182 -5.62 4.71 4.46
C ILE A 182 -6.56 3.50 4.48
N ASP A 183 -7.75 3.62 5.08
CA ASP A 183 -8.75 2.54 5.08
C ASP A 183 -9.29 2.26 3.66
N GLU A 184 -9.62 3.31 2.91
CA GLU A 184 -10.02 3.18 1.50
C GLU A 184 -8.88 2.62 0.63
N MET A 185 -7.64 3.02 0.89
CA MET A 185 -6.47 2.45 0.23
C MET A 185 -6.33 0.95 0.52
N ALA A 186 -6.51 0.52 1.77
CA ALA A 186 -6.45 -0.89 2.15
C ALA A 186 -7.53 -1.73 1.44
N LYS A 187 -8.76 -1.22 1.34
CA LYS A 187 -9.85 -1.85 0.57
C LYS A 187 -9.50 -1.95 -0.92
N SER A 188 -8.97 -0.88 -1.51
CA SER A 188 -8.56 -0.85 -2.91
C SER A 188 -7.44 -1.86 -3.20
N ILE A 189 -6.41 -1.91 -2.36
CA ILE A 189 -5.30 -2.87 -2.46
C ILE A 189 -5.83 -4.31 -2.42
N LYS A 190 -6.79 -4.61 -1.53
CA LYS A 190 -7.42 -5.93 -1.46
C LYS A 190 -8.15 -6.30 -2.76
N SER A 191 -8.91 -5.37 -3.32
CA SER A 191 -9.62 -5.58 -4.60
C SER A 191 -8.65 -5.80 -5.76
N VAL A 192 -7.56 -5.03 -5.85
CA VAL A 192 -6.52 -5.23 -6.87
C VAL A 192 -5.84 -6.60 -6.72
N ALA A 193 -5.59 -7.04 -5.48
CA ALA A 193 -5.01 -8.36 -5.22
C ALA A 193 -5.94 -9.51 -5.67
N GLU A 194 -7.24 -9.39 -5.41
CA GLU A 194 -8.25 -10.35 -5.85
C GLU A 194 -8.37 -10.40 -7.38
N ASN A 195 -8.40 -9.23 -8.04
CA ASN A 195 -8.40 -9.13 -9.49
C ASN A 195 -7.14 -9.75 -10.13
N ALA A 196 -5.97 -9.55 -9.51
CA ALA A 196 -4.74 -10.20 -9.97
C ALA A 196 -4.81 -11.73 -9.86
N GLY A 197 -5.39 -12.25 -8.77
CA GLY A 197 -5.63 -13.69 -8.61
C GLY A 197 -6.59 -14.25 -9.67
N ASN A 198 -7.71 -13.58 -9.91
CA ASN A 198 -8.66 -13.95 -10.96
C ASN A 198 -8.02 -13.93 -12.35
N LEU A 199 -7.23 -12.89 -12.64
CA LEU A 199 -6.53 -12.76 -13.92
C LEU A 199 -5.48 -13.87 -14.14
N ALA A 200 -4.79 -14.32 -13.07
CA ALA A 200 -3.91 -15.47 -13.14
C ALA A 200 -4.67 -16.77 -13.45
N SER A 201 -5.81 -17.01 -12.80
CA SER A 201 -6.66 -18.18 -13.06
C SER A 201 -7.18 -18.20 -14.50
N VAL A 202 -7.66 -17.07 -15.01
CA VAL A 202 -8.14 -16.94 -16.41
C VAL A 202 -7.00 -17.18 -17.39
N ALA A 203 -5.78 -16.71 -17.08
CA ALA A 203 -4.61 -16.96 -17.92
C ALA A 203 -4.25 -18.46 -17.98
N GLU A 204 -4.33 -19.19 -16.87
CA GLU A 204 -4.13 -20.65 -16.84
C GLU A 204 -5.19 -21.39 -17.66
N GLU A 205 -6.48 -21.04 -17.47
CA GLU A 205 -7.60 -21.64 -18.21
C GLU A 205 -7.49 -21.37 -19.72
N THR A 206 -7.10 -20.15 -20.10
CA THR A 206 -6.81 -19.78 -21.49
C THR A 206 -5.67 -20.62 -22.05
N SER A 207 -4.58 -20.80 -21.29
CA SER A 207 -3.46 -21.63 -21.72
C SER A 207 -3.86 -23.09 -21.93
N SER A 208 -4.71 -23.65 -21.05
CA SER A 208 -5.21 -25.02 -21.19
C SER A 208 -6.07 -25.17 -22.46
N SER A 209 -7.04 -24.27 -22.64
CA SER A 209 -7.95 -24.29 -23.79
C SER A 209 -7.20 -24.15 -25.12
N ILE A 210 -6.15 -23.34 -25.15
CA ILE A 210 -5.33 -23.13 -26.35
C ILE A 210 -4.41 -24.33 -26.63
N ASN A 211 -3.96 -25.06 -25.61
CA ASN A 211 -3.25 -26.33 -25.81
C ASN A 211 -4.17 -27.40 -26.43
N GLU A 212 -5.42 -27.51 -25.97
CA GLU A 212 -6.41 -28.39 -26.61
C GLU A 212 -6.66 -27.97 -28.07
N MET A 213 -6.79 -26.66 -28.31
CA MET A 213 -6.94 -26.12 -29.67
C MET A 213 -5.72 -26.44 -30.55
N ALA A 214 -4.50 -26.40 -30.01
CA ALA A 214 -3.30 -26.79 -30.74
C ALA A 214 -3.34 -28.26 -31.17
N ALA A 215 -3.79 -29.16 -30.29
CA ALA A 215 -3.98 -30.57 -30.64
C ALA A 215 -5.04 -30.75 -31.74
N SER A 216 -6.16 -30.04 -31.67
CA SER A 216 -7.17 -30.06 -32.73
C SER A 216 -6.64 -29.51 -34.07
N ILE A 217 -5.80 -28.48 -34.05
CA ILE A 217 -5.16 -27.94 -35.26
C ILE A 217 -4.23 -28.98 -35.91
N GLU A 218 -3.48 -29.74 -35.11
CA GLU A 218 -2.64 -30.84 -35.61
C GLU A 218 -3.49 -31.96 -36.24
N GLU A 219 -4.58 -32.35 -35.60
CA GLU A 219 -5.52 -33.36 -36.12
C GLU A 219 -6.18 -32.90 -37.44
N VAL A 220 -6.64 -31.64 -37.51
CA VAL A 220 -7.21 -31.08 -38.74
C VAL A 220 -6.17 -30.96 -39.85
N SER A 221 -4.91 -30.64 -39.50
CA SER A 221 -3.82 -30.62 -40.48
C SER A 221 -3.56 -32.01 -41.07
N ALA A 222 -3.48 -33.04 -40.23
CA ALA A 222 -3.30 -34.42 -40.65
C ALA A 222 -4.47 -34.93 -41.52
N THR A 223 -5.71 -34.59 -41.15
CA THR A 223 -6.89 -34.94 -41.97
C THR A 223 -6.90 -34.19 -43.31
N SER A 224 -6.42 -32.95 -43.36
CA SER A 224 -6.27 -32.19 -44.60
C SER A 224 -5.21 -32.78 -45.55
N GLU A 225 -4.09 -33.30 -45.01
CA GLU A 225 -3.09 -34.03 -45.80
C GLU A 225 -3.66 -35.34 -46.37
N ASN A 226 -4.37 -36.10 -45.53
CA ASN A 226 -5.08 -37.31 -45.98
C ASN A 226 -6.13 -36.99 -47.06
N LEU A 227 -6.87 -35.89 -46.91
CA LEU A 227 -7.82 -35.42 -47.91
C LEU A 227 -7.12 -35.11 -49.25
N ALA A 228 -5.97 -34.43 -49.22
CA ALA A 228 -5.20 -34.14 -50.42
C ALA A 228 -4.78 -35.44 -51.14
N SER A 229 -4.29 -36.43 -50.40
CA SER A 229 -3.95 -37.75 -50.94
C SER A 229 -5.16 -38.47 -51.55
N LEU A 230 -6.32 -38.45 -50.87
CA LEU A 230 -7.56 -39.04 -51.38
C LEU A 230 -8.03 -38.35 -52.66
N VAL A 231 -7.89 -37.03 -52.75
CA VAL A 231 -8.22 -36.26 -53.96
C VAL A 231 -7.34 -36.71 -55.13
N GLU A 232 -6.04 -36.93 -54.94
CA GLU A 232 -5.16 -37.46 -56.00
C GLU A 232 -5.56 -38.86 -56.45
N GLN A 233 -5.93 -39.75 -55.52
CA GLN A 233 -6.44 -41.10 -55.85
C GLN A 233 -7.76 -41.04 -56.64
N ILE A 234 -8.66 -40.11 -56.27
CA ILE A 234 -9.89 -39.86 -57.01
C ILE A 234 -9.59 -39.33 -58.41
N SER A 235 -8.64 -38.40 -58.56
CA SER A 235 -8.23 -37.90 -59.89
C SER A 235 -7.73 -39.02 -60.80
N ALA A 236 -6.88 -39.92 -60.30
CA ALA A 236 -6.41 -41.08 -61.07
C ALA A 236 -7.57 -42.03 -61.46
N SER A 237 -8.52 -42.25 -60.55
CA SER A 237 -9.71 -43.07 -60.82
C SER A 237 -10.64 -42.43 -61.86
N ILE A 238 -10.75 -41.10 -61.86
CA ILE A 238 -11.49 -40.33 -62.86
C ILE A 238 -10.82 -40.49 -64.24
N GLU A 239 -9.49 -40.37 -64.35
CA GLU A 239 -8.76 -40.59 -65.60
C GLU A 239 -8.98 -42.00 -66.16
N GLN A 240 -8.92 -43.02 -65.31
CA GLN A 240 -9.22 -44.39 -65.72
C GLN A 240 -10.68 -44.53 -66.22
N THR A 241 -11.62 -43.83 -65.58
CA THR A 241 -13.03 -43.81 -65.98
C THR A 241 -13.21 -43.12 -67.35
N VAL A 242 -12.48 -42.03 -67.62
CA VAL A 242 -12.46 -41.38 -68.95
C VAL A 242 -12.07 -42.38 -70.03
N HIS A 243 -10.97 -43.11 -69.83
CA HIS A 243 -10.52 -44.12 -70.77
C HIS A 243 -11.53 -45.26 -70.96
N SER A 244 -12.16 -45.71 -69.88
CA SER A 244 -13.19 -46.76 -69.94
C SER A 244 -14.42 -46.30 -70.73
N VAL A 245 -14.93 -45.09 -70.47
CA VAL A 245 -16.05 -44.49 -71.19
C VAL A 245 -15.74 -44.35 -72.68
N GLN A 246 -14.54 -43.89 -73.04
CA GLN A 246 -14.10 -43.83 -74.44
C GLN A 246 -14.05 -45.22 -75.09
N GLY A 247 -13.57 -46.23 -74.37
CA GLY A 247 -13.53 -47.62 -74.84
C GLY A 247 -14.93 -48.21 -75.07
N VAL A 248 -15.87 -47.96 -74.16
CA VAL A 248 -17.27 -48.41 -74.29
C VAL A 248 -17.95 -47.74 -75.50
N ALA A 249 -17.71 -46.44 -75.73
CA ALA A 249 -18.25 -45.73 -76.89
C ALA A 249 -17.76 -46.35 -78.21
N ALA A 250 -16.45 -46.59 -78.33
CA ALA A 250 -15.86 -47.22 -79.51
C ALA A 250 -16.39 -48.66 -79.72
N ASN A 251 -16.60 -49.41 -78.64
CA ASN A 251 -17.20 -50.75 -78.73
C ASN A 251 -18.67 -50.69 -79.17
N ALA A 252 -19.44 -49.72 -78.70
CA ALA A 252 -20.82 -49.53 -79.14
C ALA A 252 -20.91 -49.23 -80.64
N GLU A 253 -20.03 -48.37 -81.17
CA GLU A 253 -19.93 -48.12 -82.62
C GLU A 253 -19.62 -49.40 -83.40
N ARG A 254 -18.61 -50.17 -82.96
CA ARG A 254 -18.25 -51.45 -83.58
C ARG A 254 -19.37 -52.48 -83.55
N ILE A 255 -20.13 -52.56 -82.46
CA ILE A 255 -21.30 -53.45 -82.36
C ILE A 255 -22.38 -53.01 -83.36
N SER A 256 -22.62 -51.71 -83.48
CA SER A 256 -23.60 -51.17 -84.45
C SER A 256 -23.20 -51.52 -85.89
N GLU A 257 -21.92 -51.37 -86.24
CA GLU A 257 -21.38 -51.76 -87.54
C GLU A 257 -21.49 -53.27 -87.79
N SER A 258 -21.12 -54.10 -86.81
CA SER A 258 -21.24 -55.56 -86.89
C SER A 258 -22.70 -56.01 -87.05
N ALA A 259 -23.63 -55.36 -86.35
CA ALA A 259 -25.06 -55.62 -86.48
C ALA A 259 -25.58 -55.26 -87.87
N SER A 260 -25.16 -54.11 -88.41
CA SER A 260 -25.50 -53.68 -89.79
C SER A 260 -24.97 -54.67 -90.84
N SER A 261 -23.73 -55.14 -90.68
CA SER A 261 -23.16 -56.17 -91.55
C SER A 261 -23.91 -57.49 -91.45
N SER A 262 -24.33 -57.89 -90.23
CA SER A 262 -25.11 -59.12 -90.00
C SER A 262 -26.50 -59.04 -90.64
N ALA A 263 -27.17 -57.89 -90.55
CA ALA A 263 -28.46 -57.66 -91.22
C ALA A 263 -28.33 -57.76 -92.76
N SER A 264 -27.24 -57.20 -93.30
CA SER A 264 -26.94 -57.26 -94.74
C SER A 264 -26.69 -58.70 -95.21
N ALA A 265 -25.85 -59.45 -94.48
CA ALA A 265 -25.56 -60.86 -94.77
C ALA A 265 -26.83 -61.73 -94.67
N SER A 266 -27.67 -61.48 -93.68
CA SER A 266 -28.95 -62.18 -93.50
C SER A 266 -29.93 -61.91 -94.64
N THR A 267 -29.96 -60.67 -95.15
CA THR A 267 -30.76 -60.32 -96.34
C THR A 267 -30.26 -61.05 -97.60
N GLN A 268 -28.94 -61.22 -97.73
CA GLN A 268 -28.37 -62.02 -98.82
C GLN A 268 -28.70 -63.51 -98.66
N LEU A 269 -28.69 -64.04 -97.44
CA LEU A 269 -29.14 -65.40 -97.14
C LEU A 269 -30.61 -65.63 -97.51
N ASP A 270 -31.52 -64.71 -97.16
CA ASP A 270 -32.94 -64.78 -97.56
C ASP A 270 -33.09 -64.95 -99.09
N ARG A 271 -32.34 -64.16 -99.88
CA ARG A 271 -32.36 -64.29 -101.35
C ARG A 271 -31.84 -65.66 -101.81
N SER A 272 -30.77 -66.15 -101.21
CA SER A 272 -30.19 -67.46 -101.56
C SER A 272 -31.14 -68.61 -101.21
N ILE A 273 -31.77 -68.56 -100.04
CA ILE A 273 -32.75 -69.55 -99.56
C ILE A 273 -33.97 -69.57 -100.49
N ARG A 274 -34.48 -68.40 -100.92
CA ARG A 274 -35.55 -68.32 -101.93
C ARG A 274 -35.15 -68.94 -103.27
N SER A 275 -33.90 -68.78 -103.67
CA SER A 275 -33.39 -69.43 -104.89
C SER A 275 -33.37 -70.95 -104.73
N ILE A 276 -32.95 -71.48 -103.58
CA ILE A 276 -32.98 -72.91 -103.27
C ILE A 276 -34.42 -73.44 -103.26
N ALA A 277 -35.37 -72.69 -102.69
CA ALA A 277 -36.78 -73.06 -102.69
C ALA A 277 -37.33 -73.22 -104.13
N ASN A 278 -36.97 -72.30 -105.02
CA ASN A 278 -37.33 -72.39 -106.43
C ASN A 278 -36.67 -73.60 -107.12
N LEU A 279 -35.39 -73.86 -106.85
CA LEU A 279 -34.68 -75.04 -107.38
C LEU A 279 -35.30 -76.36 -106.92
N ALA A 280 -35.67 -76.45 -105.63
CA ALA A 280 -36.36 -77.62 -105.08
C ALA A 280 -37.71 -77.84 -105.77
N LYS A 281 -38.50 -76.78 -105.98
CA LYS A 281 -39.75 -76.85 -106.74
C LYS A 281 -39.54 -77.34 -108.17
N THR A 282 -38.54 -76.82 -108.89
CA THR A 282 -38.22 -77.28 -110.25
C THR A 282 -37.75 -78.74 -110.26
N ALA A 283 -36.96 -79.16 -109.26
CA ALA A 283 -36.53 -80.55 -109.12
C ALA A 283 -37.72 -81.50 -108.87
N ASP A 284 -38.70 -81.08 -108.07
CA ASP A 284 -39.94 -81.83 -107.84
C ASP A 284 -40.72 -82.04 -109.16
N GLU A 285 -40.89 -80.97 -109.95
CA GLU A 285 -41.55 -81.01 -111.26
C GLU A 285 -40.83 -81.94 -112.26
N ILE A 286 -39.50 -81.93 -112.28
CA ILE A 286 -38.68 -82.82 -113.13
C ILE A 286 -38.79 -84.26 -112.66
N THR A 287 -38.71 -84.50 -111.35
CA THR A 287 -38.77 -85.85 -110.75
C THR A 287 -40.13 -86.49 -111.00
N SER A 288 -41.21 -85.73 -110.83
CA SER A 288 -42.58 -86.15 -111.15
C SER A 288 -42.75 -86.52 -112.63
N ARG A 289 -42.17 -85.74 -113.54
CA ARG A 289 -42.17 -86.04 -114.97
C ARG A 289 -41.37 -87.30 -115.29
N ALA A 290 -40.17 -87.43 -114.74
CA ALA A 290 -39.33 -88.61 -114.93
C ALA A 290 -40.02 -89.88 -114.40
N ALA A 291 -40.74 -89.79 -113.26
CA ALA A 291 -41.53 -90.90 -112.73
C ALA A 291 -42.60 -91.35 -113.74
N LYS A 292 -43.32 -90.39 -114.32
CA LYS A 292 -44.35 -90.65 -115.34
C LYS A 292 -43.74 -91.30 -116.59
N ASP A 293 -42.65 -90.75 -117.13
CA ASP A 293 -41.99 -91.28 -118.32
C ASP A 293 -41.45 -92.71 -118.08
N ALA A 294 -40.85 -92.97 -116.91
CA ALA A 294 -40.38 -94.30 -116.53
C ALA A 294 -41.54 -95.30 -116.35
N GLN A 295 -42.68 -94.86 -115.81
CA GLN A 295 -43.89 -95.68 -115.68
C GLN A 295 -44.49 -96.04 -117.05
N GLU A 296 -44.55 -95.07 -117.97
CA GLU A 296 -44.99 -95.30 -119.36
C GLU A 296 -44.03 -96.23 -120.11
N GLY A 297 -42.71 -96.06 -119.91
CA GLY A 297 -41.67 -96.96 -120.42
C GLY A 297 -41.84 -98.40 -119.90
N ALA A 298 -42.07 -98.56 -118.59
CA ALA A 298 -42.29 -99.87 -117.97
C ALA A 298 -43.53 -100.56 -118.55
N SER A 299 -44.63 -99.81 -118.75
CA SER A 299 -45.83 -100.32 -119.41
C SER A 299 -45.58 -100.77 -120.85
N THR A 300 -44.73 -100.06 -121.60
CA THR A 300 -44.40 -100.39 -122.99
C THR A 300 -43.52 -101.64 -123.09
N ILE A 301 -42.55 -101.79 -122.17
CA ILE A 301 -41.75 -103.02 -122.07
C ILE A 301 -42.62 -104.22 -121.71
N GLU A 302 -43.56 -104.09 -120.77
CA GLU A 302 -44.49 -105.17 -120.42
C GLU A 302 -45.30 -105.62 -121.64
N LYS A 303 -45.84 -104.68 -122.42
CA LYS A 303 -46.53 -105.01 -123.69
C LYS A 303 -45.61 -105.72 -124.69
N SER A 304 -44.32 -105.35 -124.74
CA SER A 304 -43.33 -105.97 -125.61
C SER A 304 -43.02 -107.41 -125.19
N ILE A 305 -42.89 -107.67 -123.89
CA ILE A 305 -42.75 -109.03 -123.33
C ILE A 305 -43.95 -109.90 -123.75
N GLN A 306 -45.17 -109.40 -123.58
CA GLN A 306 -46.38 -110.12 -123.99
C GLN A 306 -46.41 -110.41 -125.50
N ALA A 307 -45.98 -109.46 -126.34
CA ALA A 307 -45.89 -109.65 -127.79
C ALA A 307 -44.84 -110.72 -128.17
N LEU A 308 -43.67 -110.72 -127.51
CA LEU A 308 -42.61 -111.70 -127.75
C LEU A 308 -43.01 -113.11 -127.31
N LEU A 309 -43.73 -113.25 -126.19
CA LEU A 309 -44.33 -114.51 -125.77
C LEU A 309 -45.32 -115.04 -126.81
N LYS A 310 -46.13 -114.15 -127.39
CA LYS A 310 -47.06 -114.52 -128.48
C LYS A 310 -46.32 -114.93 -129.76
N ILE A 311 -45.23 -114.24 -130.11
CA ILE A 311 -44.37 -114.63 -131.25
C ILE A 311 -43.76 -116.01 -130.99
N LYS A 312 -43.19 -116.24 -129.81
CA LYS A 312 -42.61 -117.53 -129.40
C LYS A 312 -43.60 -118.67 -129.57
N GLU A 313 -44.85 -118.48 -129.14
CA GLU A 313 -45.93 -119.46 -129.32
C GLU A 313 -46.30 -119.65 -130.79
N THR A 314 -46.41 -118.58 -131.56
CA THR A 314 -46.72 -118.64 -133.00
C THR A 314 -45.63 -119.38 -133.78
N MET A 315 -44.35 -119.13 -133.48
CA MET A 315 -43.22 -119.82 -134.10
C MET A 315 -43.22 -121.31 -133.79
N LYS A 316 -43.54 -121.68 -132.54
CA LYS A 316 -43.69 -123.10 -132.15
C LYS A 316 -44.81 -123.79 -132.95
N GLN A 317 -45.93 -123.11 -133.16
CA GLN A 317 -47.02 -123.61 -134.00
C GLN A 317 -46.59 -123.72 -135.48
N SER A 318 -45.93 -122.70 -136.04
CA SER A 318 -45.38 -122.74 -137.41
C SER A 318 -44.40 -123.88 -137.62
N SER A 319 -43.48 -124.12 -136.66
CA SER A 319 -42.51 -125.23 -136.72
C SER A 319 -43.22 -126.58 -136.79
N THR A 320 -44.32 -126.74 -136.06
CA THR A 320 -45.16 -127.95 -136.10
C THR A 320 -45.81 -128.14 -137.48
N VAL A 321 -46.45 -127.09 -138.02
CA VAL A 321 -47.11 -127.16 -139.34
C VAL A 321 -46.11 -127.43 -140.47
N ILE A 322 -44.94 -126.78 -140.45
CA ILE A 322 -43.89 -126.97 -141.46
C ILE A 322 -43.32 -128.40 -141.37
N LYS A 323 -43.13 -128.93 -140.17
CA LYS A 323 -42.71 -130.32 -139.97
C LYS A 323 -43.73 -131.32 -140.54
N ASP A 324 -45.03 -131.05 -140.36
CA ASP A 324 -46.10 -131.84 -140.97
C ASP A 324 -46.12 -131.71 -142.50
N MET A 325 -45.87 -130.52 -143.05
CA MET A 325 -45.69 -130.32 -144.50
C MET A 325 -44.51 -131.13 -145.04
N GLY A 326 -43.39 -131.17 -144.33
CA GLY A 326 -42.21 -131.96 -144.71
C GLY A 326 -42.52 -133.45 -144.76
N LYS A 327 -43.29 -133.95 -143.78
CA LYS A 327 -43.78 -135.34 -143.78
C LYS A 327 -44.67 -135.63 -144.99
N ARG A 328 -45.65 -134.77 -145.28
CA ARG A 328 -46.53 -134.91 -146.46
C ARG A 328 -45.76 -134.84 -147.77
N SER A 329 -44.76 -133.98 -147.87
CA SER A 329 -43.90 -133.88 -149.05
C SER A 329 -43.06 -135.15 -149.27
N SER A 330 -42.58 -135.78 -148.19
CA SER A 330 -41.93 -137.09 -148.23
C SER A 330 -42.87 -138.20 -148.74
N GLU A 331 -44.12 -138.20 -148.26
CA GLU A 331 -45.16 -139.12 -148.76
C GLU A 331 -45.43 -138.93 -150.26
N ILE A 332 -45.54 -137.68 -150.74
CA ILE A 332 -45.71 -137.38 -152.17
C ILE A 332 -44.48 -137.83 -152.97
N GLY A 333 -43.27 -137.62 -152.46
CA GLY A 333 -42.04 -138.09 -153.12
C GLY A 333 -42.03 -139.61 -153.36
N SER A 334 -42.52 -140.38 -152.40
CA SER A 334 -42.69 -141.84 -152.54
C SER A 334 -43.72 -142.22 -153.63
N ILE A 335 -44.83 -141.49 -153.71
CA ILE A 335 -45.86 -141.68 -154.75
C ILE A 335 -45.29 -141.35 -156.13
N VAL A 336 -44.60 -140.22 -156.28
CA VAL A 336 -43.97 -139.78 -157.53
C VAL A 336 -42.94 -140.80 -158.01
N ASN A 337 -42.10 -141.34 -157.10
CA ASN A 337 -41.17 -142.41 -157.46
C ASN A 337 -41.90 -143.66 -157.97
N THR A 338 -43.03 -144.02 -157.34
CA THR A 338 -43.88 -145.13 -157.79
C THR A 338 -44.47 -144.88 -159.19
N ILE A 339 -44.92 -143.66 -159.47
CA ILE A 339 -45.42 -143.27 -160.80
C ILE A 339 -44.31 -143.35 -161.85
N ASN A 340 -43.08 -142.94 -161.52
CA ASN A 340 -41.94 -143.00 -162.45
C ASN A 340 -41.63 -144.46 -162.81
N LEU A 341 -41.62 -145.35 -161.82
CA LEU A 341 -41.51 -146.81 -162.01
C LEU A 341 -42.63 -147.37 -162.89
N ILE A 342 -43.87 -146.88 -162.74
CA ILE A 342 -45.00 -147.28 -163.60
C ILE A 342 -44.79 -146.76 -165.03
N ALA A 343 -44.35 -145.52 -165.22
CA ALA A 343 -44.09 -144.93 -166.52
C ALA A 343 -42.96 -145.68 -167.27
N GLU A 344 -41.84 -146.00 -166.60
CA GLU A 344 -40.78 -146.84 -167.16
C GLU A 344 -41.27 -148.24 -167.55
N ARG A 345 -42.06 -148.89 -166.69
CA ARG A 345 -42.68 -150.18 -167.01
C ARG A 345 -43.62 -150.07 -168.21
N THR A 346 -44.40 -149.00 -168.29
CA THR A 346 -45.35 -148.77 -169.39
C THR A 346 -44.61 -148.52 -170.71
N ASN A 347 -43.48 -147.80 -170.67
CA ASN A 347 -42.60 -147.59 -171.82
C ASN A 347 -41.99 -148.91 -172.33
N LEU A 348 -41.60 -149.81 -171.43
CA LEU A 348 -41.11 -151.15 -171.80
C LEU A 348 -42.23 -152.05 -172.36
N LEU A 349 -43.42 -152.00 -171.75
CA LEU A 349 -44.59 -152.74 -172.22
C LEU A 349 -45.03 -152.28 -173.62
N SER A 350 -45.02 -150.97 -173.87
CA SER A 350 -45.37 -150.41 -175.16
C SER A 350 -44.30 -150.68 -176.22
N LEU A 351 -43.01 -150.66 -175.86
CA LEU A 351 -41.93 -151.08 -176.75
C LEU A 351 -42.10 -152.54 -177.19
N ASN A 352 -42.40 -153.44 -176.25
CA ASN A 352 -42.68 -154.85 -176.56
C ASN A 352 -43.92 -154.99 -177.46
N ALA A 353 -44.97 -154.18 -177.22
CA ALA A 353 -46.16 -154.17 -178.07
C ALA A 353 -45.89 -153.61 -179.48
N SER A 354 -45.06 -152.57 -179.63
CA SER A 354 -44.63 -152.02 -180.92
C SER A 354 -43.81 -153.04 -181.72
N ILE A 355 -42.93 -153.79 -181.04
CA ILE A 355 -42.14 -154.87 -181.66
C ILE A 355 -43.05 -155.99 -182.18
N GLU A 356 -44.00 -156.47 -181.36
CA GLU A 356 -44.86 -157.58 -181.76
C GLU A 356 -45.88 -157.17 -182.84
N ALA A 357 -46.32 -155.90 -182.83
CA ALA A 357 -47.14 -155.32 -183.88
C ALA A 357 -46.39 -155.19 -185.23
N ALA A 358 -45.09 -154.85 -185.21
CA ALA A 358 -44.25 -154.88 -186.42
C ALA A 358 -44.06 -156.31 -186.97
N ARG A 359 -44.10 -157.32 -186.08
CA ARG A 359 -43.96 -158.74 -186.41
C ARG A 359 -45.19 -159.34 -187.08
N ALA A 360 -46.38 -158.82 -186.77
CA ALA A 360 -47.66 -159.26 -187.36
C ALA A 360 -47.92 -158.70 -188.78
N GLY A 361 -46.96 -157.98 -189.37
CA GLY A 361 -47.05 -157.49 -190.76
C GLY A 361 -48.27 -156.59 -191.01
N GLU A 362 -48.94 -156.73 -192.16
CA GLU A 362 -50.08 -155.88 -192.53
C GLU A 362 -51.25 -155.92 -191.54
N ALA A 363 -51.44 -157.02 -190.78
CA ALA A 363 -52.48 -157.13 -189.76
C ALA A 363 -52.16 -156.33 -188.46
N GLY A 364 -50.89 -156.03 -188.19
CA GLY A 364 -50.42 -155.38 -186.95
C GLY A 364 -50.27 -153.86 -187.03
N ARG A 365 -50.43 -153.26 -188.21
CA ARG A 365 -50.11 -151.84 -188.46
C ARG A 365 -50.91 -150.86 -187.59
N GLY A 366 -52.17 -151.16 -187.26
CA GLY A 366 -52.97 -150.36 -186.34
C GLY A 366 -52.49 -150.44 -184.88
N PHE A 367 -52.03 -151.63 -184.44
CA PHE A 367 -51.50 -151.83 -183.09
C PHE A 367 -50.12 -151.18 -182.90
N ALA A 368 -49.29 -151.14 -183.94
CA ALA A 368 -47.97 -150.50 -183.89
C ALA A 368 -48.10 -148.99 -183.63
N VAL A 369 -49.10 -148.33 -184.26
CA VAL A 369 -49.36 -146.90 -184.03
C VAL A 369 -49.81 -146.65 -182.59
N VAL A 370 -50.70 -147.49 -182.04
CA VAL A 370 -51.16 -147.34 -180.65
C VAL A 370 -50.03 -147.60 -179.65
N ALA A 371 -49.20 -148.62 -179.88
CA ALA A 371 -48.07 -148.94 -179.02
C ALA A 371 -47.00 -147.83 -179.04
N GLU A 372 -46.72 -147.23 -180.20
CA GLU A 372 -45.82 -146.08 -180.29
C GLU A 372 -46.39 -144.83 -179.58
N GLU A 373 -47.70 -144.62 -179.63
CA GLU A 373 -48.37 -143.55 -178.89
C GLU A 373 -48.32 -143.78 -177.37
N ILE A 374 -48.49 -145.02 -176.89
CA ILE A 374 -48.30 -145.37 -175.48
C ILE A 374 -46.84 -145.19 -175.05
N ARG A 375 -45.86 -145.50 -175.92
CA ARG A 375 -44.43 -145.25 -175.68
C ARG A 375 -44.16 -143.77 -175.49
N ASN A 376 -44.63 -142.93 -176.42
CA ASN A 376 -44.52 -141.48 -176.30
C ASN A 376 -45.23 -140.95 -175.04
N LEU A 377 -46.40 -141.50 -174.68
CA LEU A 377 -47.12 -141.08 -173.47
C LEU A 377 -46.39 -141.49 -172.19
N ALA A 378 -45.80 -142.69 -172.15
CA ALA A 378 -45.02 -143.20 -171.04
C ALA A 378 -43.69 -142.44 -170.87
N GLU A 379 -43.01 -142.10 -171.96
CA GLU A 379 -41.80 -141.27 -171.94
C GLU A 379 -42.10 -139.84 -171.47
N ARG A 380 -43.22 -139.25 -171.94
CA ARG A 380 -43.72 -137.96 -171.42
C ARG A 380 -44.11 -138.05 -169.95
N ALA A 381 -44.74 -139.14 -169.51
CA ALA A 381 -45.11 -139.36 -168.12
C ALA A 381 -43.87 -139.53 -167.23
N ALA A 382 -42.86 -140.29 -167.65
CA ALA A 382 -41.59 -140.44 -166.93
C ALA A 382 -40.87 -139.10 -166.80
N LYS A 383 -40.78 -138.33 -167.89
CA LYS A 383 -40.20 -136.98 -167.87
C LYS A 383 -40.96 -136.05 -166.93
N ALA A 384 -42.29 -135.98 -167.02
CA ALA A 384 -43.11 -135.17 -166.13
C ALA A 384 -42.98 -135.62 -164.66
N THR A 385 -42.86 -136.92 -164.40
CA THR A 385 -42.70 -137.46 -163.04
C THR A 385 -41.31 -137.17 -162.48
N SER A 386 -40.27 -137.18 -163.31
CA SER A 386 -38.91 -136.76 -162.95
C SER A 386 -38.87 -135.26 -162.62
N ASP A 387 -39.55 -134.42 -163.41
CA ASP A 387 -39.70 -132.99 -163.13
C ASP A 387 -40.43 -132.77 -161.78
N ILE A 388 -41.51 -133.52 -161.51
CA ILE A 388 -42.21 -133.48 -160.21
C ILE A 388 -41.29 -133.96 -159.08
N ALA A 389 -40.49 -135.02 -159.28
CA ALA A 389 -39.56 -135.51 -158.28
C ALA A 389 -38.52 -134.45 -157.90
N ASN A 390 -38.01 -133.70 -158.89
CA ASN A 390 -37.12 -132.57 -158.67
C ASN A 390 -37.82 -131.43 -157.90
N ILE A 391 -39.09 -131.12 -158.23
CA ILE A 391 -39.89 -130.14 -157.49
C ILE A 391 -40.09 -130.58 -156.03
N ILE A 392 -40.43 -131.85 -155.78
CA ILE A 392 -40.61 -132.38 -154.43
C ILE A 392 -39.31 -132.36 -153.64
N LYS A 393 -38.19 -132.73 -154.24
CA LYS A 393 -36.88 -132.64 -153.60
C LYS A 393 -36.55 -131.19 -153.20
N THR A 394 -36.75 -130.24 -154.12
CA THR A 394 -36.58 -128.81 -153.83
C THR A 394 -37.54 -128.35 -152.73
N PHE A 395 -38.78 -128.82 -152.73
CA PHE A 395 -39.77 -128.50 -151.71
C PHE A 395 -39.38 -129.04 -150.32
N GLN A 396 -38.81 -130.25 -150.25
CA GLN A 396 -38.28 -130.83 -149.01
C GLN A 396 -37.09 -130.03 -148.48
N GLU A 397 -36.17 -129.62 -149.35
CA GLU A 397 -35.04 -128.77 -149.01
C GLU A 397 -35.52 -127.42 -148.43
N VAL A 398 -36.46 -126.74 -149.12
CA VAL A 398 -37.08 -125.49 -148.64
C VAL A 398 -37.84 -125.68 -147.33
N THR A 399 -38.52 -126.81 -147.14
CA THR A 399 -39.25 -127.10 -145.89
C THR A 399 -38.27 -127.30 -144.73
N GLN A 400 -37.16 -128.00 -144.96
CA GLN A 400 -36.11 -128.19 -143.95
C GLN A 400 -35.44 -126.85 -143.58
N GLU A 401 -35.18 -126.00 -144.58
CA GLU A 401 -34.71 -124.63 -144.36
C GLU A 401 -35.72 -123.81 -143.54
N ALA A 402 -37.02 -123.92 -143.84
CA ALA A 402 -38.08 -123.24 -143.10
C ALA A 402 -38.19 -123.72 -141.63
N VAL A 403 -37.98 -125.00 -141.34
CA VAL A 403 -37.89 -125.52 -139.95
C VAL A 403 -36.70 -124.89 -139.22
N THR A 404 -35.52 -124.85 -139.85
CA THR A 404 -34.33 -124.24 -139.27
C THR A 404 -34.56 -122.75 -138.99
N SER A 405 -35.10 -122.00 -139.96
CA SER A 405 -35.43 -120.58 -139.80
C SER A 405 -36.48 -120.35 -138.71
N THR A 406 -37.44 -121.25 -138.54
CA THR A 406 -38.48 -121.12 -137.50
C THR A 406 -37.91 -121.38 -136.10
N ASN A 407 -37.01 -122.36 -135.97
CA ASN A 407 -36.32 -122.61 -134.70
C ASN A 407 -35.38 -121.46 -134.33
N GLU A 408 -34.69 -120.87 -135.31
CA GLU A 408 -33.87 -119.68 -135.08
C GLU A 408 -34.74 -118.49 -134.64
N GLY A 409 -35.89 -118.27 -135.28
CA GLY A 409 -36.83 -117.24 -134.86
C GLY A 409 -37.44 -117.48 -133.47
N PHE A 410 -37.64 -118.73 -133.06
CA PHE A 410 -38.03 -119.08 -131.68
C PHE A 410 -36.95 -118.66 -130.68
N LYS A 411 -35.68 -118.96 -130.98
CA LYS A 411 -34.53 -118.59 -130.13
C LYS A 411 -34.38 -117.07 -130.03
N ILE A 412 -34.49 -116.35 -131.14
CA ILE A 412 -34.44 -114.88 -131.17
C ILE A 412 -35.59 -114.28 -130.35
N ALA A 413 -36.81 -114.83 -130.43
CA ALA A 413 -37.93 -114.37 -129.63
C ALA A 413 -37.74 -114.63 -128.12
N GLU A 414 -37.13 -115.75 -127.76
CA GLU A 414 -36.79 -116.09 -126.37
C GLU A 414 -35.70 -115.16 -125.81
N GLU A 415 -34.61 -114.95 -126.55
CA GLU A 415 -33.56 -113.99 -126.19
C GLU A 415 -34.11 -112.57 -126.09
N GLY A 416 -34.96 -112.15 -127.04
CA GLY A 416 -35.65 -110.86 -127.00
C GLY A 416 -36.55 -110.70 -125.78
N SER A 417 -37.25 -111.76 -125.36
CA SER A 417 -38.11 -111.74 -124.17
C SER A 417 -37.28 -111.58 -122.90
N ALA A 418 -36.14 -112.27 -122.79
CA ALA A 418 -35.24 -112.15 -121.65
C ALA A 418 -34.65 -110.72 -121.54
N LEU A 419 -34.20 -110.14 -122.67
CA LEU A 419 -33.70 -108.76 -122.72
C LEU A 419 -34.77 -107.74 -122.32
N ALA A 420 -36.02 -107.94 -122.76
CA ALA A 420 -37.13 -107.07 -122.38
C ALA A 420 -37.45 -107.18 -120.87
N GLU A 421 -37.39 -108.38 -120.29
CA GLU A 421 -37.56 -108.57 -118.84
C GLU A 421 -36.48 -107.83 -118.03
N ASP A 422 -35.23 -107.89 -118.46
CA ASP A 422 -34.11 -107.19 -117.82
C ASP A 422 -34.23 -105.66 -117.97
N ALA A 423 -34.72 -105.17 -119.11
CA ALA A 423 -35.09 -103.77 -119.29
C ALA A 423 -36.21 -103.35 -118.32
N GLY A 424 -37.21 -104.20 -118.11
CA GLY A 424 -38.29 -103.99 -117.15
C GLY A 424 -37.78 -103.91 -115.69
N LYS A 425 -36.89 -104.82 -115.29
CA LYS A 425 -36.21 -104.77 -113.98
C LYS A 425 -35.40 -103.48 -113.79
N SER A 426 -34.73 -103.03 -114.85
CA SER A 426 -33.94 -101.79 -114.83
C SER A 426 -34.83 -100.55 -114.68
N LEU A 427 -35.96 -100.49 -115.39
CA LEU A 427 -36.95 -99.42 -115.23
C LEU A 427 -37.56 -99.39 -113.83
N LYS A 428 -37.82 -100.56 -113.22
CA LYS A 428 -38.28 -100.62 -111.82
C LYS A 428 -37.26 -100.05 -110.84
N LYS A 429 -35.96 -100.29 -111.04
CA LYS A 429 -34.89 -99.67 -110.22
C LYS A 429 -34.85 -98.15 -110.42
N ILE A 430 -35.05 -97.67 -111.65
CA ILE A 430 -35.13 -96.23 -111.94
C ILE A 430 -36.32 -95.60 -111.19
N LEU A 431 -37.51 -96.23 -111.23
CA LEU A 431 -38.69 -95.75 -110.50
C LEU A 431 -38.44 -95.62 -108.99
N LEU A 432 -37.82 -96.63 -108.36
CA LEU A 432 -37.44 -96.56 -106.95
C LEU A 432 -36.45 -95.41 -106.68
N GLY A 433 -35.44 -95.23 -107.53
CA GLY A 433 -34.50 -94.11 -107.40
C GLY A 433 -35.16 -92.74 -107.58
N ILE A 434 -36.18 -92.63 -108.41
CA ILE A 434 -36.97 -91.39 -108.60
C ILE A 434 -37.81 -91.10 -107.34
N GLU A 435 -38.38 -92.13 -106.71
CA GLU A 435 -39.11 -92.00 -105.44
C GLU A 435 -38.20 -91.50 -104.31
N ASP A 436 -36.98 -92.06 -104.20
CA ASP A 436 -35.96 -91.58 -103.25
C ASP A 436 -35.61 -90.10 -103.48
N VAL A 437 -35.43 -89.68 -104.75
CA VAL A 437 -35.17 -88.28 -105.11
C VAL A 437 -36.34 -87.37 -104.73
N ALA A 438 -37.58 -87.81 -104.97
CA ALA A 438 -38.78 -87.03 -104.59
C ALA A 438 -38.87 -86.83 -103.08
N GLN A 439 -38.49 -87.84 -102.29
CA GLN A 439 -38.43 -87.72 -100.83
C GLN A 439 -37.36 -86.70 -100.39
N LEU A 440 -36.17 -86.75 -101.00
CA LEU A 440 -35.10 -85.77 -100.72
C LEU A 440 -35.52 -84.34 -101.06
N VAL A 441 -36.20 -84.12 -102.19
CA VAL A 441 -36.68 -82.79 -102.60
C VAL A 441 -37.72 -82.24 -101.60
N ASN A 442 -38.60 -83.09 -101.07
CA ASN A 442 -39.53 -82.70 -100.01
C ASN A 442 -38.80 -82.29 -98.72
N GLN A 443 -37.79 -83.06 -98.30
CA GLN A 443 -36.97 -82.70 -97.14
C GLN A 443 -36.22 -81.37 -97.33
N ILE A 444 -35.66 -81.14 -98.53
CA ILE A 444 -35.01 -79.87 -98.88
C ILE A 444 -36.01 -78.72 -98.79
N SER A 445 -37.23 -78.90 -99.29
CA SER A 445 -38.28 -77.87 -99.25
C SER A 445 -38.67 -77.50 -97.82
N SER A 446 -38.86 -78.50 -96.94
CA SER A 446 -39.13 -78.27 -95.52
C SER A 446 -37.98 -77.52 -94.83
N ALA A 447 -36.73 -77.98 -95.01
CA ALA A 447 -35.55 -77.33 -94.44
C ALA A 447 -35.38 -75.89 -94.94
N THR A 448 -35.67 -75.64 -96.21
CA THR A 448 -35.60 -74.30 -96.82
C THR A 448 -36.63 -73.34 -96.19
N ASN A 449 -37.83 -73.83 -95.88
CA ASN A 449 -38.86 -73.01 -95.21
C ASN A 449 -38.49 -72.66 -93.76
N GLU A 450 -37.89 -73.60 -93.03
CA GLU A 450 -37.34 -73.34 -91.69
C GLU A 450 -36.20 -72.31 -91.75
N GLN A 451 -35.28 -72.45 -92.71
CA GLN A 451 -34.19 -71.49 -92.92
C GLN A 451 -34.69 -70.08 -93.24
N LEU A 452 -35.79 -69.95 -94.01
CA LEU A 452 -36.40 -68.65 -94.31
C LEU A 452 -36.86 -67.93 -93.03
N THR A 453 -37.51 -68.68 -92.14
CA THR A 453 -37.99 -68.16 -90.84
C THR A 453 -36.81 -67.77 -89.95
N ALA A 454 -35.78 -68.61 -89.88
CA ALA A 454 -34.56 -68.32 -89.13
C ALA A 454 -33.83 -67.07 -89.65
N GLY A 455 -33.76 -66.89 -90.98
CA GLY A 455 -33.16 -65.71 -91.60
C GLY A 455 -33.90 -64.41 -91.27
N GLN A 456 -35.24 -64.43 -91.23
CA GLN A 456 -36.04 -63.27 -90.82
C GLN A 456 -35.81 -62.89 -89.35
N ASN A 457 -35.77 -63.89 -88.47
CA ASN A 457 -35.45 -63.67 -87.06
C ASN A 457 -34.06 -63.05 -86.91
N LEU A 458 -33.07 -63.53 -87.67
CA LEU A 458 -31.70 -63.00 -87.63
C LEU A 458 -31.63 -61.51 -88.05
N VAL A 459 -32.39 -61.10 -89.07
CA VAL A 459 -32.51 -59.68 -89.46
C VAL A 459 -33.10 -58.84 -88.32
N ASN A 460 -34.15 -59.34 -87.67
CA ASN A 460 -34.78 -58.64 -86.55
C ASN A 460 -33.82 -58.47 -85.36
N GLU A 461 -33.13 -59.54 -84.97
CA GLU A 461 -32.14 -59.50 -83.88
C GLU A 461 -30.96 -58.57 -84.18
N ALA A 462 -30.51 -58.53 -85.44
CA ALA A 462 -29.49 -57.59 -85.87
C ALA A 462 -29.96 -56.12 -85.71
N ASN A 463 -31.20 -55.81 -86.07
CA ASN A 463 -31.77 -54.47 -85.89
C ASN A 463 -31.93 -54.08 -84.42
N ILE A 464 -32.37 -55.03 -83.57
CA ILE A 464 -32.45 -54.83 -82.11
C ILE A 464 -31.06 -54.54 -81.54
N THR A 465 -30.06 -55.34 -81.91
CA THR A 465 -28.66 -55.15 -81.49
C THR A 465 -28.11 -53.79 -81.91
N ALA A 466 -28.37 -53.36 -83.16
CA ALA A 466 -27.97 -52.04 -83.64
C ALA A 466 -28.62 -50.89 -82.84
N THR A 467 -29.89 -51.06 -82.46
CA THR A 467 -30.63 -50.09 -81.64
C THR A 467 -30.08 -50.03 -80.21
N GLN A 468 -29.78 -51.17 -79.60
CA GLN A 468 -29.15 -51.25 -78.28
C GLN A 468 -27.77 -50.62 -78.26
N ALA A 469 -26.94 -50.89 -79.28
CA ALA A 469 -25.64 -50.26 -79.44
C ALA A 469 -25.75 -48.72 -79.48
N LYS A 470 -26.75 -48.18 -80.19
CA LYS A 470 -27.02 -46.74 -80.23
C LYS A 470 -27.44 -46.18 -78.86
N GLN A 471 -28.25 -46.92 -78.10
CA GLN A 471 -28.63 -46.53 -76.73
C GLN A 471 -27.43 -46.51 -75.80
N ILE A 472 -26.54 -47.51 -75.90
CA ILE A 472 -25.28 -47.57 -75.14
C ILE A 472 -24.43 -46.33 -75.49
N ALA A 473 -24.24 -46.03 -76.77
CA ALA A 473 -23.46 -44.86 -77.19
C ALA A 473 -24.01 -43.53 -76.60
N ASN A 474 -25.33 -43.37 -76.58
CA ASN A 474 -25.97 -42.20 -75.96
C ASN A 474 -25.72 -42.14 -74.45
N ALA A 475 -25.91 -43.26 -73.73
CA ALA A 475 -25.65 -43.34 -72.29
C ALA A 475 -24.17 -43.07 -71.96
N THR A 476 -23.25 -43.57 -72.78
CA THR A 476 -21.81 -43.32 -72.65
C THR A 476 -21.47 -41.84 -72.90
N SER A 477 -22.17 -41.17 -73.82
CA SER A 477 -22.03 -39.72 -74.03
C SER A 477 -22.46 -38.90 -72.80
N GLU A 478 -23.54 -39.30 -72.14
CA GLU A 478 -23.97 -38.69 -70.87
C GLU A 478 -22.99 -38.97 -69.74
N GLN A 479 -22.48 -40.21 -69.62
CA GLN A 479 -21.44 -40.56 -68.66
C GLN A 479 -20.18 -39.71 -68.85
N SER A 480 -19.76 -39.48 -70.09
CA SER A 480 -18.62 -38.61 -70.40
C SER A 480 -18.79 -37.20 -69.81
N LYS A 481 -19.98 -36.60 -69.96
CA LYS A 481 -20.29 -35.29 -69.36
C LYS A 481 -20.22 -35.32 -67.83
N ALA A 482 -20.74 -36.38 -67.21
CA ALA A 482 -20.68 -36.54 -65.75
C ALA A 482 -19.23 -36.66 -65.25
N VAL A 483 -18.39 -37.40 -65.97
CA VAL A 483 -16.96 -37.55 -65.65
C VAL A 483 -16.22 -36.21 -65.75
N TYR A 484 -16.52 -35.36 -66.75
CA TYR A 484 -15.98 -34.00 -66.80
C TYR A 484 -16.39 -33.16 -65.58
N GLY A 485 -17.62 -33.31 -65.08
CA GLY A 485 -18.06 -32.68 -63.83
C GLY A 485 -17.24 -33.16 -62.62
N MET A 486 -16.93 -34.46 -62.56
CA MET A 486 -16.07 -35.02 -61.50
C MET A 486 -14.66 -34.44 -61.53
N VAL A 487 -14.07 -34.22 -62.71
CA VAL A 487 -12.75 -33.56 -62.84
C VAL A 487 -12.78 -32.16 -62.20
N GLN A 488 -13.82 -31.38 -62.45
CA GLN A 488 -13.96 -30.04 -61.87
C GLN A 488 -14.10 -30.07 -60.34
N ILE A 489 -14.92 -30.98 -59.82
CA ILE A 489 -15.13 -31.15 -58.37
C ILE A 489 -13.82 -31.61 -57.70
N SER A 490 -13.08 -32.54 -58.30
CA SER A 490 -11.77 -32.98 -57.80
C SER A 490 -10.77 -31.80 -57.73
N GLY A 491 -10.74 -30.95 -58.76
CA GLY A 491 -9.95 -29.71 -58.74
C GLY A 491 -10.35 -28.72 -57.64
N GLN A 492 -11.65 -28.56 -57.39
CA GLN A 492 -12.16 -27.74 -56.28
C GLN A 492 -11.78 -28.33 -54.91
N MET A 493 -11.91 -29.64 -54.72
CA MET A 493 -11.51 -30.31 -53.48
C MET A 493 -10.01 -30.15 -53.20
N ARG A 494 -9.16 -30.24 -54.23
CA ARG A 494 -7.72 -29.98 -54.10
C ARG A 494 -7.45 -28.56 -53.57
N LYS A 495 -8.17 -27.57 -54.10
CA LYS A 495 -8.06 -26.18 -53.65
C LYS A 495 -8.54 -26.00 -52.21
N ILE A 496 -9.64 -26.65 -51.81
CA ILE A 496 -10.15 -26.60 -50.44
C ILE A 496 -9.14 -27.22 -49.47
N ALA A 497 -8.59 -28.41 -49.77
CA ALA A 497 -7.57 -29.04 -48.94
C ALA A 497 -6.34 -28.14 -48.75
N GLN A 498 -5.91 -27.45 -49.82
CA GLN A 498 -4.80 -26.49 -49.73
C GLN A 498 -5.15 -25.28 -48.85
N GLN A 499 -6.37 -24.74 -48.96
CA GLN A 499 -6.83 -23.62 -48.15
C GLN A 499 -6.96 -24.00 -46.66
N VAL A 500 -7.48 -25.19 -46.36
CA VAL A 500 -7.56 -25.70 -44.99
C VAL A 500 -6.16 -25.86 -44.40
N SER A 501 -5.22 -26.47 -45.14
CA SER A 501 -3.83 -26.61 -44.72
C SER A 501 -3.17 -25.25 -44.40
N GLN A 502 -3.37 -24.24 -45.25
CA GLN A 502 -2.86 -22.89 -44.99
C GLN A 502 -3.51 -22.26 -43.75
N ALA A 503 -4.84 -22.35 -43.61
CA ALA A 503 -5.56 -21.80 -42.46
C ALA A 503 -5.13 -22.45 -41.14
N MET A 504 -4.86 -23.77 -41.14
CA MET A 504 -4.34 -24.47 -39.97
C MET A 504 -2.93 -24.00 -39.60
N ALA A 505 -2.05 -23.76 -40.58
CA ALA A 505 -0.72 -23.21 -40.33
C ALA A 505 -0.78 -21.81 -39.68
N GLU A 506 -1.71 -20.96 -40.13
CA GLU A 506 -1.95 -19.64 -39.54
C GLU A 506 -2.55 -19.74 -38.13
N GLN A 507 -3.52 -20.64 -37.90
CA GLN A 507 -4.07 -20.89 -36.57
C GLN A 507 -3.02 -21.46 -35.59
N ALA A 508 -2.13 -22.35 -36.05
CA ALA A 508 -1.05 -22.88 -35.23
C ALA A 508 -0.09 -21.78 -34.75
N LYS A 509 0.17 -20.78 -35.60
CA LYS A 509 0.95 -19.60 -35.22
C LYS A 509 0.20 -18.74 -34.20
N ALA A 510 -1.08 -18.46 -34.45
CA ALA A 510 -1.91 -17.67 -33.54
C ALA A 510 -2.05 -18.33 -32.15
N SER A 511 -2.26 -19.64 -32.09
CA SER A 511 -2.30 -20.42 -30.85
C SER A 511 -1.00 -20.24 -30.04
N ARG A 512 0.17 -20.34 -30.67
CA ARG A 512 1.47 -20.07 -30.01
C ARG A 512 1.60 -18.66 -29.46
N ASP A 513 1.11 -17.66 -30.18
CA ASP A 513 1.15 -16.26 -29.72
C ASP A 513 0.21 -16.04 -28.51
N ILE A 514 -0.97 -16.69 -28.50
CA ILE A 514 -1.89 -16.66 -27.35
C ILE A 514 -1.28 -17.36 -26.13
N ILE A 515 -0.61 -18.51 -26.29
CA ILE A 515 0.10 -19.18 -25.19
C ILE A 515 1.12 -18.24 -24.54
N LYS A 516 1.94 -17.56 -25.36
CA LYS A 516 2.91 -16.56 -24.86
C LYS A 516 2.22 -15.41 -24.14
N ALA A 517 1.11 -14.91 -24.67
CA ALA A 517 0.34 -13.85 -24.03
C ALA A 517 -0.23 -14.28 -22.68
N ALA A 518 -0.79 -15.50 -22.60
CA ALA A 518 -1.31 -16.08 -21.36
C ALA A 518 -0.20 -16.26 -20.30
N GLN A 519 0.98 -16.76 -20.70
CA GLN A 519 2.15 -16.87 -19.83
C GLN A 519 2.59 -15.50 -19.29
N ASN A 520 2.65 -14.48 -20.16
CA ASN A 520 3.00 -13.12 -19.75
C ASN A 520 1.96 -12.54 -18.78
N THR A 521 0.67 -12.74 -19.05
CA THR A 521 -0.42 -12.31 -18.15
C THR A 521 -0.29 -12.98 -16.77
N SER A 522 -0.03 -14.29 -16.72
CA SER A 522 0.21 -15.00 -15.46
C SER A 522 1.39 -14.41 -14.68
N ASN A 523 2.51 -14.15 -15.37
CA ASN A 523 3.68 -13.50 -14.77
C ASN A 523 3.36 -12.08 -14.24
N TYR A 524 2.62 -11.27 -15.00
CA TYR A 524 2.22 -9.94 -14.56
C TYR A 524 1.28 -9.99 -13.36
N SER A 525 0.28 -10.88 -13.37
CA SER A 525 -0.61 -11.11 -12.23
C SER A 525 0.17 -11.49 -10.96
N ALA A 526 1.19 -12.36 -11.09
CA ALA A 526 2.06 -12.71 -9.97
C ALA A 526 2.85 -11.51 -9.43
N SER A 527 3.39 -10.66 -10.30
CA SER A 527 4.08 -9.41 -9.90
C SER A 527 3.12 -8.41 -9.24
N VAL A 528 1.92 -8.23 -9.78
CA VAL A 528 0.89 -7.35 -9.17
C VAL A 528 0.49 -7.88 -7.80
N SER A 529 0.25 -9.19 -7.67
CA SER A 529 -0.07 -9.82 -6.38
C SER A 529 1.03 -9.56 -5.34
N ARG A 530 2.30 -9.69 -5.71
CA ARG A 530 3.43 -9.36 -4.83
C ARG A 530 3.45 -7.89 -4.42
N ALA A 531 3.28 -6.97 -5.38
CA ALA A 531 3.24 -5.53 -5.11
C ALA A 531 2.05 -5.14 -4.20
N THR A 532 0.86 -5.69 -4.44
CA THR A 532 -0.31 -5.46 -3.57
C THR A 532 -0.09 -5.99 -2.16
N LYS A 533 0.62 -7.11 -1.99
CA LYS A 533 0.98 -7.62 -0.67
C LYS A 533 1.91 -6.68 0.08
N GLU A 534 2.89 -6.11 -0.61
CA GLU A 534 3.78 -5.08 -0.04
C GLU A 534 3.02 -3.80 0.32
N GLN A 535 2.15 -3.31 -0.57
CA GLN A 535 1.30 -2.15 -0.29
C GLN A 535 0.34 -2.38 0.88
N ALA A 536 -0.24 -3.58 1.02
CA ALA A 536 -1.11 -3.92 2.13
C ALA A 536 -0.37 -3.85 3.47
N ASN A 537 0.88 -4.33 3.51
CA ASN A 537 1.74 -4.20 4.69
C ASN A 537 2.04 -2.72 4.98
N GLY A 538 2.33 -1.92 3.95
CA GLY A 538 2.56 -0.47 4.09
C GLY A 538 1.34 0.29 4.61
N ALA A 539 0.14 -0.01 4.09
CA ALA A 539 -1.11 0.58 4.56
C ALA A 539 -1.39 0.25 6.04
N ASN A 540 -1.14 -1.01 6.46
CA ASN A 540 -1.24 -1.41 7.87
C ASN A 540 -0.26 -0.63 8.76
N GLN A 541 0.99 -0.44 8.32
CA GLN A 541 1.97 0.36 9.06
C GLN A 541 1.52 1.83 9.19
N LEU A 542 1.04 2.43 8.10
CA LEU A 542 0.50 3.79 8.13
C LEU A 542 -0.70 3.91 9.07
N ALA A 543 -1.62 2.94 9.07
CA ALA A 543 -2.75 2.93 9.99
C ALA A 543 -2.28 2.93 11.46
N MET A 544 -1.25 2.15 11.80
CA MET A 544 -0.65 2.16 13.15
C MET A 544 -0.01 3.51 13.49
N VAL A 545 0.67 4.16 12.53
CA VAL A 545 1.25 5.50 12.70
C VAL A 545 0.17 6.54 12.97
N MET A 546 -0.95 6.51 12.23
CA MET A 546 -2.07 7.43 12.44
C MET A 546 -2.69 7.28 13.82
N GLU A 547 -2.85 6.05 14.31
CA GLU A 547 -3.35 5.79 15.68
C GLU A 547 -2.39 6.34 16.75
N ASN A 548 -1.08 6.20 16.55
CA ASN A 548 -0.09 6.78 17.46
C ASN A 548 -0.06 8.31 17.40
N MET A 549 -0.21 8.91 16.21
CA MET A 549 -0.35 10.36 16.04
C MET A 549 -1.59 10.86 16.76
N LYS A 550 -2.75 10.18 16.61
CA LYS A 550 -3.98 10.54 17.31
C LYS A 550 -3.81 10.56 18.83
N LYS A 551 -3.14 9.54 19.39
CA LYS A 551 -2.79 9.52 20.83
C LYS A 551 -1.88 10.68 21.22
N SER A 552 -0.86 10.97 20.42
CA SER A 552 0.08 12.06 20.67
C SER A 552 -0.58 13.44 20.63
N THR A 553 -1.44 13.68 19.63
CA THR A 553 -2.20 14.94 19.50
C THR A 553 -3.17 15.14 20.66
N ASN A 554 -3.80 14.07 21.16
CA ASN A 554 -4.62 14.13 22.38
C ASN A 554 -3.79 14.51 23.63
N LEU A 555 -2.57 13.99 23.77
CA LEU A 555 -1.67 14.37 24.85
C LEU A 555 -1.22 15.84 24.74
N ILE A 556 -0.92 16.31 23.53
CA ILE A 556 -0.60 17.71 23.26
C ILE A 556 -1.78 18.62 23.64
N SER A 557 -3.00 18.28 23.21
CA SER A 557 -4.22 19.03 23.57
C SER A 557 -4.40 19.13 25.09
N LYS A 558 -4.17 18.03 25.82
CA LYS A 558 -4.20 18.04 27.29
C LYS A 558 -3.12 18.95 27.90
N ALA A 559 -1.89 18.89 27.40
CA ALA A 559 -0.79 19.72 27.89
C ALA A 559 -1.02 21.22 27.63
N ILE A 560 -1.60 21.58 26.48
CA ILE A 560 -1.99 22.97 26.15
C ILE A 560 -3.03 23.49 27.15
N SER A 561 -4.02 22.67 27.49
CA SER A 561 -5.04 23.01 28.49
C SER A 561 -4.42 23.25 29.88
N GLU A 562 -3.50 22.39 30.31
CA GLU A 562 -2.77 22.57 31.58
C GLU A 562 -1.88 23.82 31.56
N GLN A 563 -1.18 24.11 30.45
CA GLN A 563 -0.40 25.34 30.29
C GLN A 563 -1.27 26.60 30.32
N ALA A 564 -2.47 26.57 29.75
CA ALA A 564 -3.39 27.70 29.79
C ALA A 564 -3.76 28.06 31.23
N VAL A 565 -4.11 27.05 32.04
CA VAL A 565 -4.43 27.22 33.47
C VAL A 565 -3.22 27.75 34.25
N ALA A 566 -2.03 27.21 34.00
CA ALA A 566 -0.80 27.67 34.65
C ALA A 566 -0.44 29.12 34.30
N GLY A 567 -0.55 29.51 33.03
CA GLY A 567 -0.30 30.88 32.57
C GLY A 567 -1.25 31.89 33.20
N GLU A 568 -2.54 31.56 33.32
CA GLU A 568 -3.53 32.40 34.00
C GLU A 568 -3.22 32.56 35.50
N GLN A 569 -2.73 31.51 36.16
CA GLN A 569 -2.32 31.58 37.56
C GLN A 569 -1.11 32.50 37.77
N VAL A 570 -0.08 32.39 36.92
CA VAL A 570 1.11 33.27 36.97
C VAL A 570 0.73 34.73 36.72
N SER A 571 -0.17 34.99 35.76
CA SER A 571 -0.66 36.34 35.47
C SER A 571 -1.38 36.96 36.68
N ARG A 572 -2.23 36.19 37.38
CA ARG A 572 -2.89 36.65 38.61
C ARG A 572 -1.91 36.98 39.73
N GLU A 573 -0.87 36.16 39.91
CA GLU A 573 0.10 36.39 40.97
C GLU A 573 1.03 37.58 40.68
N ALA A 574 1.36 37.82 39.40
CA ALA A 574 2.09 39.02 38.98
C ALA A 574 1.30 40.31 39.28
N LEU A 575 -0.02 40.32 39.02
CA LEU A 575 -0.91 41.43 39.38
C LEU A 575 -0.97 41.66 40.90
N ARG A 576 -0.99 40.57 41.69
CA ARG A 576 -0.95 40.64 43.15
C ARG A 576 0.37 41.22 43.66
N LEU A 577 1.50 40.80 43.07
CA LEU A 577 2.83 41.31 43.38
C LEU A 577 2.93 42.81 43.07
N ALA A 578 2.41 43.26 41.92
CA ALA A 578 2.36 44.68 41.57
C ALA A 578 1.64 45.53 42.64
N LYS A 579 0.54 45.02 43.19
CA LYS A 579 -0.21 45.69 44.27
C LYS A 579 0.54 45.72 45.60
N LEU A 580 1.37 44.71 45.90
CA LEU A 580 2.22 44.70 47.10
C LEU A 580 3.37 45.71 46.96
N ILE A 581 4.00 45.75 45.78
CA ILE A 581 5.05 46.71 45.43
C ILE A 581 4.57 48.16 45.62
N GLU A 582 3.36 48.48 45.17
CA GLU A 582 2.74 49.80 45.37
C GLU A 582 2.64 50.19 46.85
N ASN A 583 2.25 49.23 47.72
CA ASN A 583 2.16 49.47 49.16
C ASN A 583 3.52 49.68 49.83
N ILE A 584 4.55 48.92 49.43
CA ILE A 584 5.92 49.06 49.95
C ILE A 584 6.51 50.40 49.54
N SER A 585 6.32 50.81 48.29
CA SER A 585 6.80 52.10 47.78
C SER A 585 6.23 53.28 48.57
N ARG A 586 4.92 53.24 48.87
CA ARG A 586 4.26 54.24 49.73
C ARG A 586 4.84 54.28 51.15
N ALA A 587 5.07 53.11 51.77
CA ALA A 587 5.63 53.04 53.12
C ALA A 587 7.09 53.54 53.20
N MET A 588 7.92 53.28 52.18
CA MET A 588 9.29 53.82 52.12
C MET A 588 9.30 55.34 51.97
N GLY A 589 8.35 55.92 51.25
CA GLY A 589 8.17 57.37 51.17
C GLY A 589 7.88 58.02 52.54
N GLU A 590 7.02 57.39 53.34
CA GLU A 590 6.72 57.85 54.71
C GLU A 590 7.95 57.72 55.63
N GLN A 591 8.70 56.60 55.57
CA GLN A 591 9.91 56.41 56.37
C GLN A 591 11.05 57.37 56.00
N ALA A 592 11.23 57.69 54.72
CA ALA A 592 12.22 58.67 54.28
C ALA A 592 11.93 60.07 54.87
N THR A 593 10.65 60.42 54.98
CA THR A 593 10.20 61.69 55.58
C THR A 593 10.52 61.72 57.08
N ALA A 594 10.23 60.62 57.79
CA ALA A 594 10.52 60.50 59.23
C ALA A 594 12.02 60.52 59.56
N ALA A 595 12.86 59.85 58.76
CA ALA A 595 14.32 59.84 58.96
C ALA A 595 14.92 61.26 58.85
N ASN A 596 14.41 62.09 57.93
CA ASN A 596 14.83 63.46 57.73
C ASN A 596 14.43 64.40 58.90
N GLU A 597 13.31 64.13 59.57
CA GLU A 597 12.92 64.87 60.78
C GLU A 597 13.82 64.52 61.98
N ILE A 598 14.21 63.25 62.12
CA ILE A 598 15.13 62.83 63.19
C ILE A 598 16.53 63.43 62.96
N ASP A 599 17.02 63.48 61.72
CA ASP A 599 18.31 64.10 61.39
C ASP A 599 18.39 65.58 61.84
N LYS A 600 17.31 66.35 61.60
CA LYS A 600 17.19 67.73 62.09
C LYS A 600 17.19 67.83 63.63
N ALA A 601 16.60 66.86 64.33
CA ALA A 601 16.57 66.86 65.79
C ALA A 601 17.95 66.55 66.40
N VAL A 602 18.71 65.63 65.79
CA VAL A 602 20.09 65.29 66.18
C VAL A 602 21.02 66.50 66.05
N GLU A 603 20.91 67.26 64.95
CA GLU A 603 21.72 68.48 64.74
C GLU A 603 21.43 69.57 65.80
N ASN A 604 20.18 69.70 66.24
CA ASN A 604 19.81 70.63 67.32
C ASN A 604 20.37 70.20 68.68
N MET A 605 20.33 68.91 69.01
CA MET A 605 20.92 68.38 70.26
C MET A 605 22.43 68.60 70.29
N LYS A 606 23.11 68.44 69.14
CA LYS A 606 24.55 68.70 69.01
C LYS A 606 24.91 70.16 69.35
N ARG A 607 24.12 71.13 68.87
CA ARG A 607 24.31 72.55 69.20
C ARG A 607 24.08 72.87 70.68
N GLN A 608 23.11 72.22 71.33
CA GLN A 608 22.87 72.40 72.78
C GLN A 608 24.02 71.83 73.63
N ALA A 609 24.58 70.68 73.25
CA ALA A 609 25.67 70.06 74.00
C ALA A 609 26.95 70.92 74.03
N ASP A 610 27.30 71.56 72.92
CA ASP A 610 28.43 72.50 72.84
C ASP A 610 28.23 73.73 73.73
N GLN A 611 27.01 74.24 73.84
CA GLN A 611 26.69 75.41 74.67
C GLN A 611 26.86 75.12 76.17
N ILE A 612 26.39 73.96 76.64
CA ILE A 612 26.51 73.54 78.04
C ILE A 612 27.98 73.31 78.43
N THR A 613 28.77 72.72 77.53
CA THR A 613 30.20 72.48 77.75
C THR A 613 30.98 73.79 77.95
N LYS A 614 30.65 74.85 77.19
CA LYS A 614 31.24 76.19 77.39
C LYS A 614 30.87 76.79 78.75
N ALA A 615 29.61 76.68 79.17
CA ALA A 615 29.15 77.25 80.44
C ALA A 615 29.82 76.61 81.67
N LEU A 616 30.03 75.29 81.65
CA LEU A 616 30.70 74.57 82.74
C LEU A 616 32.18 74.99 82.91
N SER A 617 32.87 75.28 81.81
CA SER A 617 34.24 75.78 81.84
C SER A 617 34.38 77.14 82.53
N GLU A 618 33.38 78.02 82.38
CA GLU A 618 33.38 79.33 83.05
C GLU A 618 33.05 79.19 84.55
N GLN A 619 32.12 78.29 84.89
CA GLN A 619 31.71 78.04 86.28
C GLN A 619 32.84 77.42 87.12
N SER A 620 33.65 76.53 86.54
CA SER A 620 34.86 75.98 87.18
C SER A 620 35.87 77.06 87.56
N ARG A 621 36.06 78.06 86.67
CA ARG A 621 37.00 79.16 86.89
C ARG A 621 36.55 80.07 88.02
N ALA A 622 35.26 80.39 88.08
CA ALA A 622 34.69 81.21 89.16
C ALA A 622 34.88 80.57 90.55
N MET A 623 34.71 79.25 90.67
CA MET A 623 34.84 78.53 91.94
C MET A 623 36.25 78.56 92.54
N LYS A 624 37.27 78.59 91.67
CA LYS A 624 38.67 78.69 92.09
C LYS A 624 38.97 80.05 92.73
N ASP A 625 38.37 81.12 92.21
CA ASP A 625 38.57 82.48 92.72
C ASP A 625 37.89 82.67 94.09
N THR A 626 36.70 82.10 94.30
CA THR A 626 36.00 82.15 95.60
C THR A 626 36.75 81.40 96.71
N SER A 627 37.45 80.30 96.38
CA SER A 627 38.26 79.54 97.32
C SER A 627 39.40 80.38 97.92
N ILE A 628 40.08 81.15 97.07
CA ILE A 628 41.20 82.03 97.49
C ILE A 628 40.72 83.14 98.42
N ALA A 629 39.50 83.65 98.23
CA ALA A 629 38.93 84.71 99.07
C ALA A 629 38.65 84.23 100.51
N ILE A 630 38.17 82.99 100.69
CA ILE A 630 37.82 82.45 102.01
C ILE A 630 39.07 82.21 102.88
N ASP A 631 40.17 81.70 102.32
CA ASP A 631 41.43 81.48 103.06
C ASP A 631 41.99 82.77 103.69
N ASN A 632 41.79 83.92 103.04
CA ASN A 632 42.20 85.22 103.56
C ASN A 632 41.33 85.68 104.74
N ILE A 633 40.02 85.40 104.72
CA ILE A 633 39.10 85.73 105.82
C ILE A 633 39.44 84.93 107.08
N THR A 634 39.73 83.63 106.93
CA THR A 634 40.09 82.77 108.06
C THR A 634 41.34 83.26 108.80
N LYS A 635 42.34 83.77 108.06
CA LYS A 635 43.58 84.31 108.65
C LYS A 635 43.36 85.58 109.48
N GLN A 636 42.47 86.48 109.05
CA GLN A 636 42.22 87.74 109.75
C GLN A 636 41.49 87.53 111.09
N ILE A 637 40.52 86.62 111.16
CA ILE A 637 39.76 86.35 112.38
C ILE A 637 40.65 85.86 113.52
N LYS A 638 41.65 85.01 113.23
CA LYS A 638 42.60 84.48 114.23
C LYS A 638 43.38 85.58 114.97
N LEU A 639 43.66 86.70 114.32
CA LEU A 639 44.36 87.84 114.92
C LEU A 639 43.47 88.61 115.89
N ILE A 640 42.18 88.76 115.58
CA ILE A 640 41.21 89.51 116.39
C ILE A 640 40.95 88.79 117.73
N THR A 641 40.78 87.46 117.71
CA THR A 641 40.51 86.68 118.93
C THR A 641 41.66 86.74 119.95
N GLY A 642 42.91 86.83 119.46
CA GLY A 642 44.09 86.95 120.33
C GLY A 642 44.22 88.31 121.03
N GLY A 643 43.69 89.38 120.42
CA GLY A 643 43.69 90.73 120.99
C GLY A 643 42.76 90.87 122.20
N ASN A 644 41.53 90.39 122.08
CA ASN A 644 40.50 90.54 123.13
C ASN A 644 40.87 89.83 124.43
N LYS A 645 41.56 88.68 124.35
CA LYS A 645 41.97 87.91 125.54
C LYS A 645 42.93 88.69 126.45
N LYS A 646 43.88 89.42 125.86
CA LYS A 646 44.85 90.25 126.62
C LYS A 646 44.20 91.47 127.28
N GLN A 647 43.20 92.06 126.62
CA GLN A 647 42.52 93.25 127.13
C GLN A 647 41.63 92.93 128.34
N SER A 648 41.05 91.73 128.40
CA SER A 648 40.25 91.27 129.54
C SER A 648 41.08 91.12 130.82
N GLU A 649 42.26 90.49 130.74
CA GLU A 649 43.15 90.26 131.89
C GLU A 649 43.68 91.55 132.53
N LEU A 650 43.85 92.62 131.73
CA LEU A 650 44.34 93.90 132.22
C LEU A 650 43.26 94.67 133.00
N THR A 651 41.99 94.55 132.59
CA THR A 651 40.87 95.27 133.20
C THR A 651 40.54 94.73 134.58
N GLU A 652 40.67 93.42 134.78
CA GLU A 652 40.41 92.74 136.07
C GLU A 652 41.40 93.15 137.17
N LYS A 653 42.69 93.28 136.83
CA LYS A 653 43.74 93.70 137.78
C LYS A 653 43.58 95.13 138.32
N ILE A 654 43.02 96.05 137.53
CA ILE A 654 42.86 97.45 137.97
C ILE A 654 41.68 97.57 138.95
N SER A 655 40.68 96.69 138.86
CA SER A 655 39.49 96.74 139.72
C SER A 655 39.75 96.31 141.17
N GLU A 656 40.79 95.50 141.44
CA GLU A 656 41.12 95.03 142.80
C GLU A 656 41.81 96.09 143.69
N LEU A 657 42.47 97.10 143.12
CA LEU A 657 43.34 98.03 143.86
C LEU A 657 42.60 99.26 144.45
N ILE A 658 41.39 99.56 143.99
CA ILE A 658 40.67 100.80 144.33
C ILE A 658 40.05 100.82 145.75
N PRO A 659 39.56 99.71 146.34
CA PRO A 659 38.96 99.73 147.68
C PRO A 659 39.90 100.18 148.81
N ASP A 660 41.20 99.85 148.72
CA ASP A 660 42.17 100.15 149.77
C ASP A 660 42.54 101.64 149.84
N ILE A 661 42.50 102.34 148.71
CA ILE A 661 42.77 103.79 148.65
C ILE A 661 41.60 104.59 149.27
N ARG A 662 40.37 104.09 149.17
CA ARG A 662 39.17 104.73 149.73
C ARG A 662 39.21 104.80 151.26
N LYS A 663 39.67 103.73 151.90
CA LYS A 663 39.72 103.60 153.37
C LYS A 663 40.73 104.53 154.04
N PHE A 664 41.75 104.96 153.31
CA PHE A 664 42.78 105.87 153.83
C PHE A 664 42.25 107.30 153.98
N PHE A 665 41.47 107.78 153.00
CA PHE A 665 40.97 109.17 152.98
C PHE A 665 39.80 109.44 153.95
N GLU A 666 39.00 108.44 154.31
CA GLU A 666 37.92 108.60 155.30
C GLU A 666 38.44 108.84 156.72
N LYS A 667 39.62 108.32 157.05
CA LYS A 667 40.21 108.43 158.40
C LYS A 667 40.84 109.80 158.70
N ASP A 668 41.35 110.49 157.68
CA ASP A 668 41.88 111.86 157.82
C ASP A 668 40.77 112.89 158.07
N ALA A 669 39.58 112.70 157.48
CA ALA A 669 38.46 113.62 157.65
C ALA A 669 37.89 113.65 159.08
N GLU A 670 38.04 112.55 159.83
CA GLU A 670 37.52 112.42 161.20
C GLU A 670 38.38 113.19 162.22
N ILE A 671 39.71 113.19 162.05
CA ILE A 671 40.66 113.87 162.96
C ILE A 671 40.49 115.40 162.91
N VAL A 672 40.18 115.97 161.75
CA VAL A 672 40.00 117.42 161.56
C VAL A 672 38.77 117.96 162.32
N ARG A 673 37.75 117.13 162.53
CA ARG A 673 36.52 117.53 163.24
C ARG A 673 36.71 117.70 164.74
N ASP A 674 37.57 116.91 165.36
CA ASP A 674 37.78 116.95 166.82
C ASP A 674 38.63 118.15 167.28
N SER A 675 39.53 118.63 166.42
CA SER A 675 40.33 119.86 166.64
C SER A 675 39.45 121.11 166.85
N GLU A 676 38.36 121.23 166.10
CA GLU A 676 37.49 122.41 166.05
C GLU A 676 36.82 122.70 167.41
N LYS A 677 36.38 121.64 168.10
CA LYS A 677 35.73 121.74 169.41
C LYS A 677 36.66 122.27 170.49
N ILE A 678 37.95 121.94 170.42
CA ILE A 678 38.93 122.37 171.41
C ILE A 678 39.23 123.87 171.24
N VAL A 679 39.41 124.33 170.01
CA VAL A 679 39.76 125.73 169.70
C VAL A 679 38.64 126.70 170.13
N SER A 680 37.38 126.37 169.84
CA SER A 680 36.24 127.23 170.23
C SER A 680 36.16 127.46 171.74
N ASN A 681 36.45 126.44 172.56
CA ASN A 681 36.37 126.52 174.01
C ASN A 681 37.44 127.44 174.64
N ILE A 682 38.63 127.54 174.03
CA ILE A 682 39.71 128.42 174.49
C ILE A 682 39.34 129.89 174.24
N ILE A 683 38.76 130.21 173.08
CA ILE A 683 38.35 131.57 172.71
C ILE A 683 37.31 132.12 173.69
N GLU A 684 36.34 131.28 174.09
CA GLU A 684 35.24 131.72 174.94
C GLU A 684 35.72 132.11 176.35
N LYS A 685 36.59 131.31 176.97
CA LYS A 685 37.15 131.59 178.30
C LYS A 685 37.99 132.87 178.33
N ALA A 686 38.74 133.17 177.28
CA ALA A 686 39.55 134.39 177.21
C ALA A 686 38.68 135.66 177.23
N LYS A 687 37.54 135.65 176.51
CA LYS A 687 36.60 136.80 176.50
C LYS A 687 36.05 137.09 177.90
N THR A 688 35.77 136.05 178.70
CA THR A 688 35.22 136.25 180.05
C THR A 688 36.22 136.95 180.98
N LEU A 689 37.53 136.70 180.83
CA LEU A 689 38.56 137.36 181.65
C LEU A 689 38.61 138.89 181.39
N ASN A 690 38.37 139.31 180.14
CA ASN A 690 38.42 140.73 179.75
C ASN A 690 37.33 141.56 180.43
N ILE A 691 36.14 140.99 180.61
CA ILE A 691 34.99 141.66 181.24
C ILE A 691 35.24 141.92 182.73
N ILE A 692 35.93 141.01 183.42
CA ILE A 692 36.17 141.16 184.86
C ILE A 692 37.14 142.32 185.14
N MET A 693 38.12 142.55 184.27
CA MET A 693 39.11 143.62 184.47
C MET A 693 38.50 145.02 184.42
N GLU A 694 37.54 145.27 183.53
CA GLU A 694 36.92 146.60 183.38
C GLU A 694 36.28 147.12 184.66
N ARG A 695 35.78 146.22 185.51
CA ARG A 695 35.16 146.62 186.79
C ARG A 695 36.13 147.20 187.80
N SER A 696 37.43 146.93 187.67
CA SER A 696 38.40 147.33 188.69
C SER A 696 38.96 148.74 188.52
N ILE A 697 39.02 149.31 187.31
CA ILE A 697 39.79 150.55 187.09
C ILE A 697 39.02 151.86 187.34
N LYS A 698 37.69 151.90 187.49
CA LYS A 698 37.02 153.20 187.75
C LYS A 698 36.22 153.33 189.03
N LEU A 699 36.71 152.71 190.10
CA LEU A 699 36.49 153.23 191.45
C LEU A 699 37.79 153.77 192.10
N GLY A 700 38.83 154.10 191.34
CA GLY A 700 40.01 154.86 191.81
C GLY A 700 40.66 155.61 190.65
#